data_AF-A0A814EBA9-F1
#
_entry.id   AF-A0A814EBA9-F1
#
_cell.length_a   1.000
_cell.length_b   1.000
_cell.length_c   1.000
_cell.angle_alpha   90.00
_cell.angle_beta   90.00
_cell.angle_gamma   90.00
#
_symmetry.space_group_name_H-M   'P 1'
#
loop_
_entity.id
_entity.type
_entity.pdbx_description
1 polymer ?
#
loop_
_entity_poly.entity_id
_entity_poly.type
_entity_poly.pdbx_seq_one_letter_code
_entity_poly.pdbx_strand_id
1 'polypeptide(L)'
;MFFNKKEYKVEDLKEIDPKRYFTGRQIHELQQLYELLKDESESSNVAYSQLMSPNGVFANNELNLNDIKIYGFDFDYTLARYRPTLHNLIYDHAKTYLVEKFKYPEDILKLEYLPGLGARGLHLDIARGWLMKIDSYHNIQLGTVYHGMNPVPDKDVIAAHKGTRLSIDAIGYFGMSSNMYQFVDIFSIPEITLLRDVMQDAVTQFHKGALHNLVGNEVEKYFEPHTRLHQLLERLRAANKQIFMITNSSYWFVERGMNYLVGDDWRKLFNVIICQARKPTFFAAQKKPFREYKPENNAKSWDRVTTFKSSNVYVEGNLGTFIDLTTWSGNDVLYIGDHIYGDLADLFLKHGWRTGAILQELKEEIETVNSENFQNVIKWLNILQWLIDQLQVIPGAEADILMKRWVEERQELRSKTKDLFNPHFGSIFRTYHNPTYFHRRLARFADIYTSNVCNLYDYPLDYIFFPRRMALAHENILPTPDLNLLLLNSAKEALRTSQLNENILSGLFPQLSTNEHEKIADQKEKLFRELALTKLHPTNGLSEILKYIEKNRTQLKIGLATNAPREVADFELNILKLDQHTFFDAIIVAEEFGSGKPDPAIYLEVCKRLQLKPESCLVFEDSPSGVTSASQAQTKCIGLLTSSEKEKLVKCGAYLTVKDFTEVNLDQVLKEIPTA
;
A
#
# COMPACT_ATOMS: atom_id res chain seq x y z
N MET A 1 -58.87 -7.41 6.37
CA MET A 1 -58.63 -7.26 4.92
C MET A 1 -57.13 -7.31 4.71
N PHE A 2 -56.67 -8.37 4.06
CA PHE A 2 -55.27 -8.65 3.76
C PHE A 2 -54.76 -7.65 2.72
N PHE A 3 -53.69 -6.91 3.03
CA PHE A 3 -52.95 -6.18 2.01
C PHE A 3 -52.00 -7.17 1.31
N ASN A 4 -52.27 -7.43 0.03
CA ASN A 4 -51.54 -8.37 -0.81
C ASN A 4 -50.02 -8.07 -0.83
N LYS A 5 -49.22 -9.05 -0.41
CA LYS A 5 -47.79 -9.16 -0.74
C LYS A 5 -47.68 -9.30 -2.26
N LYS A 6 -47.09 -8.32 -2.93
CA LYS A 6 -46.70 -8.44 -4.33
C LYS A 6 -45.27 -8.99 -4.37
N GLU A 7 -45.12 -10.24 -4.80
CA GLU A 7 -43.81 -10.83 -5.12
C GLU A 7 -43.29 -10.21 -6.42
N TYR A 8 -42.09 -9.64 -6.37
CA TYR A 8 -41.36 -9.19 -7.56
C TYR A 8 -40.65 -10.40 -8.20
N LYS A 9 -40.71 -10.53 -9.53
CA LYS A 9 -40.10 -11.64 -10.29
C LYS A 9 -38.82 -11.19 -10.99
N VAL A 10 -37.91 -12.14 -11.21
CA VAL A 10 -36.57 -11.95 -11.81
C VAL A 10 -36.62 -11.44 -13.26
N GLU A 11 -37.73 -11.66 -13.96
CA GLU A 11 -37.99 -11.13 -15.31
C GLU A 11 -37.91 -9.58 -15.33
N ASP A 12 -38.23 -8.92 -14.22
CA ASP A 12 -38.20 -7.46 -14.06
C ASP A 12 -36.78 -6.89 -13.88
N LEU A 13 -35.76 -7.74 -13.71
CA LEU A 13 -34.34 -7.33 -13.57
C LEU A 13 -33.60 -7.24 -14.91
N LYS A 14 -34.18 -7.75 -16.01
CA LYS A 14 -33.57 -7.72 -17.36
C LYS A 14 -33.58 -6.33 -18.01
N GLU A 15 -34.31 -5.37 -17.43
CA GLU A 15 -34.35 -3.96 -17.86
C GLU A 15 -33.66 -2.99 -16.88
N ILE A 16 -32.69 -3.47 -16.09
CA ILE A 16 -31.92 -2.62 -15.17
C ILE A 16 -30.69 -2.06 -15.90
N ASP A 17 -30.89 -0.87 -16.47
CA ASP A 17 -29.85 0.12 -16.74
C ASP A 17 -28.98 0.30 -15.48
N PRO A 18 -27.64 0.28 -15.55
CA PRO A 18 -26.75 0.58 -14.43
C PRO A 18 -26.99 1.96 -13.77
N LYS A 19 -27.91 2.78 -14.31
CA LYS A 19 -28.44 4.01 -13.70
C LYS A 19 -29.70 3.85 -12.84
N ARG A 20 -30.31 2.67 -12.72
CA ARG A 20 -31.48 2.42 -11.85
C ARG A 20 -31.04 1.83 -10.50
N TYR A 21 -31.18 2.64 -9.46
CA TYR A 21 -30.99 2.30 -8.05
C TYR A 21 -31.70 0.99 -7.66
N PHE A 22 -30.96 0.05 -7.09
CA PHE A 22 -31.40 -1.29 -6.69
C PHE A 22 -32.36 -1.24 -5.48
N THR A 23 -33.66 -1.12 -5.73
CA THR A 23 -34.69 -1.33 -4.70
C THR A 23 -34.99 -2.82 -4.58
N GLY A 24 -34.33 -3.54 -3.65
CA GLY A 24 -34.73 -4.94 -3.40
C GLY A 24 -33.83 -5.86 -2.55
N ARG A 25 -32.58 -5.51 -2.22
CA ARG A 25 -31.77 -6.38 -1.35
C ARG A 25 -32.31 -6.38 0.09
N GLN A 26 -32.46 -7.56 0.68
CA GLN A 26 -32.74 -7.68 2.11
C GLN A 26 -31.45 -7.41 2.88
N ILE A 27 -31.52 -6.54 3.88
CA ILE A 27 -30.39 -6.12 4.73
C ILE A 27 -29.59 -7.33 5.26
N HIS A 28 -30.29 -8.44 5.52
CA HIS A 28 -29.72 -9.71 5.96
C HIS A 28 -28.64 -10.28 5.02
N GLU A 29 -28.83 -10.21 3.70
CA GLU A 29 -27.87 -10.75 2.72
C GLU A 29 -26.57 -9.95 2.70
N LEU A 30 -26.68 -8.62 2.78
CA LEU A 30 -25.53 -7.73 2.88
C LEU A 30 -24.74 -7.97 4.16
N GLN A 31 -25.43 -8.28 5.25
CA GLN A 31 -24.79 -8.60 6.52
C GLN A 31 -24.07 -9.96 6.49
N GLN A 32 -24.64 -10.97 5.86
CA GLN A 32 -23.95 -12.25 5.65
C GLN A 32 -22.68 -12.09 4.80
N LEU A 33 -22.76 -11.29 3.72
CA LEU A 33 -21.60 -10.96 2.90
C LEU A 33 -20.52 -10.20 3.66
N TYR A 34 -20.92 -9.29 4.55
CA TYR A 34 -19.99 -8.58 5.42
C TYR A 34 -19.17 -9.55 6.28
N GLU A 35 -19.82 -10.48 7.00
CA GLU A 35 -19.11 -11.41 7.89
C GLU A 35 -18.16 -12.32 7.10
N LEU A 36 -18.63 -12.86 5.97
CA LEU A 36 -17.82 -13.73 5.10
C LEU A 36 -16.57 -13.01 4.58
N LEU A 37 -16.74 -11.80 4.04
CA LEU A 37 -15.65 -11.04 3.43
C LEU A 37 -14.68 -10.48 4.48
N LYS A 38 -15.16 -10.21 5.70
CA LYS A 38 -14.33 -9.75 6.80
C LYS A 38 -13.36 -10.84 7.25
N ASP A 39 -13.89 -12.02 7.56
CA ASP A 39 -13.09 -13.19 7.96
C ASP A 39 -12.04 -13.53 6.88
N GLU A 40 -12.42 -13.44 5.62
CA GLU A 40 -11.50 -13.70 4.52
C GLU A 40 -10.45 -12.61 4.35
N SER A 41 -10.81 -11.33 4.54
CA SER A 41 -9.84 -10.23 4.50
C SER A 41 -8.80 -10.33 5.63
N GLU A 42 -9.16 -10.96 6.75
CA GLU A 42 -8.28 -11.19 7.90
C GLU A 42 -7.44 -12.47 7.78
N SER A 43 -7.91 -13.49 7.04
CA SER A 43 -7.25 -14.80 6.90
C SER A 43 -6.47 -15.00 5.60
N SER A 44 -6.74 -14.21 4.56
CA SER A 44 -6.09 -14.34 3.25
C SER A 44 -4.73 -13.61 3.19
N ASN A 45 -3.64 -14.38 3.22
CA ASN A 45 -2.27 -13.92 2.90
C ASN A 45 -2.07 -13.59 1.40
N VAL A 46 -3.10 -13.10 0.72
CA VAL A 46 -2.99 -12.70 -0.69
C VAL A 46 -2.26 -11.37 -0.73
N ALA A 47 -0.94 -11.43 -0.57
CA ALA A 47 -0.04 -10.33 -0.86
C ALA A 47 -0.35 -9.81 -2.26
N TYR A 48 -0.40 -8.49 -2.43
CA TYR A 48 -0.44 -7.92 -3.77
C TYR A 48 0.67 -8.57 -4.59
N SER A 49 0.31 -9.16 -5.75
CA SER A 49 1.22 -10.01 -6.54
C SER A 49 2.54 -9.35 -6.96
N GLN A 50 2.65 -8.02 -6.85
CA GLN A 50 3.87 -7.26 -7.08
C GLN A 50 4.02 -6.14 -6.05
N LEU A 51 5.00 -6.28 -5.14
CA LEU A 51 5.44 -5.21 -4.25
C LEU A 51 6.19 -4.13 -5.05
N MET A 52 6.06 -2.88 -4.63
CA MET A 52 6.76 -1.77 -5.28
C MET A 52 8.20 -1.68 -4.77
N SER A 53 9.17 -1.43 -5.65
CA SER A 53 10.56 -1.23 -5.22
C SER A 53 10.72 0.12 -4.48
N PRO A 54 11.22 0.15 -3.23
CA PRO A 54 11.54 1.40 -2.54
C PRO A 54 12.65 2.24 -3.21
N ASN A 55 13.42 1.60 -4.09
CA ASN A 55 14.45 2.23 -4.94
C ASN A 55 13.95 2.46 -6.38
N GLY A 56 12.64 2.38 -6.62
CA GLY A 56 12.04 2.59 -7.94
C GLY A 56 12.12 4.05 -8.41
N VAL A 57 12.04 4.25 -9.73
CA VAL A 57 11.81 5.55 -10.35
C VAL A 57 10.38 5.55 -10.90
N PHE A 58 9.61 6.56 -10.51
CA PHE A 58 8.18 6.64 -10.77
C PHE A 58 7.89 7.76 -11.78
N ALA A 59 7.11 7.46 -12.82
CA ALA A 59 6.77 8.42 -13.86
C ALA A 59 5.36 8.99 -13.69
N ASN A 60 5.27 10.33 -13.77
CA ASN A 60 4.02 11.07 -13.99
C ASN A 60 3.77 11.31 -15.49
N ASN A 61 4.85 11.42 -16.28
CA ASN A 61 4.81 11.56 -17.74
C ASN A 61 5.77 10.55 -18.41
N GLU A 62 5.56 10.33 -19.70
CA GLU A 62 6.48 9.50 -20.48
C GLU A 62 7.84 10.18 -20.62
N LEU A 63 8.92 9.50 -20.21
CA LEU A 63 10.28 10.00 -20.29
C LEU A 63 11.20 8.93 -20.87
N ASN A 64 11.66 9.15 -22.10
CA ASN A 64 12.69 8.34 -22.73
C ASN A 64 14.08 8.91 -22.40
N LEU A 65 14.90 8.13 -21.69
CA LEU A 65 16.25 8.55 -21.32
C LEU A 65 17.20 8.68 -22.52
N ASN A 66 16.91 7.99 -23.64
CA ASN A 66 17.73 8.09 -24.84
C ASN A 66 17.72 9.53 -25.40
N ASP A 67 16.56 10.18 -25.32
CA ASP A 67 16.33 11.54 -25.83
C ASP A 67 17.00 12.61 -24.97
N ILE A 68 17.33 12.28 -23.71
CA ILE A 68 18.01 13.19 -22.79
C ILE A 68 19.50 13.22 -23.11
N LYS A 69 20.01 14.38 -23.49
CA LYS A 69 21.43 14.60 -23.78
C LYS A 69 22.14 15.35 -22.66
N ILE A 70 21.40 16.12 -21.88
CA ILE A 70 21.92 17.00 -20.84
C ILE A 70 21.25 16.69 -19.51
N TYR A 71 22.05 16.48 -18.47
CA TYR A 71 21.61 16.22 -17.10
C TYR A 71 22.02 17.36 -16.18
N GLY A 72 21.04 18.00 -15.56
CA GLY A 72 21.22 19.04 -14.55
C GLY A 72 20.88 18.51 -13.17
N PHE A 73 21.65 18.93 -12.16
CA PHE A 73 21.41 18.54 -10.77
C PHE A 73 21.44 19.74 -9.83
N ASP A 74 20.54 19.75 -8.86
CA ASP A 74 20.82 20.46 -7.60
C ASP A 74 21.83 19.68 -6.76
N PHE A 75 22.46 20.34 -5.80
CA PHE A 75 23.38 19.74 -4.87
C PHE A 75 22.68 19.24 -3.60
N ASP A 76 22.17 20.16 -2.77
CA ASP A 76 21.56 19.84 -1.47
C ASP A 76 20.33 18.95 -1.63
N TYR A 77 20.23 17.89 -0.83
CA TYR A 77 19.15 16.88 -0.83
C TYR A 77 18.91 16.14 -2.16
N THR A 78 19.67 16.47 -3.20
CA THR A 78 19.62 15.88 -4.53
C THR A 78 20.84 15.00 -4.79
N LEU A 79 22.04 15.60 -4.89
CA LEU A 79 23.31 14.87 -4.97
C LEU A 79 23.85 14.54 -3.58
N ALA A 80 23.72 15.48 -2.65
CA ALA A 80 24.11 15.33 -1.26
C ALA A 80 22.90 14.99 -0.38
N ARG A 81 22.80 13.72 0.01
CA ARG A 81 21.81 13.29 1.00
C ARG A 81 22.34 13.50 2.41
N TYR A 82 21.46 14.01 3.26
CA TYR A 82 21.75 14.27 4.65
C TYR A 82 21.25 13.13 5.54
N ARG A 83 21.98 12.86 6.62
CA ARG A 83 21.58 11.95 7.70
C ARG A 83 20.51 12.62 8.57
N PRO A 84 19.63 11.84 9.22
CA PRO A 84 18.64 12.37 10.17
C PRO A 84 19.24 13.22 11.31
N THR A 85 20.53 13.03 11.65
CA THR A 85 21.26 13.83 12.63
C THR A 85 21.30 15.33 12.31
N LEU A 86 21.13 15.70 11.04
CA LEU A 86 21.03 17.11 10.65
C LEU A 86 19.79 17.79 11.26
N HIS A 87 18.67 17.06 11.41
CA HIS A 87 17.45 17.64 11.96
C HIS A 87 17.64 18.12 13.40
N ASN A 88 18.38 17.35 14.21
CA ASN A 88 18.76 17.75 15.56
C ASN A 88 19.58 19.06 15.55
N LEU A 89 20.57 19.15 14.65
CA LEU A 89 21.42 20.34 14.55
C LEU A 89 20.62 21.59 14.17
N ILE A 90 19.70 21.47 13.20
CA ILE A 90 18.83 22.58 12.76
C ILE A 90 17.93 23.00 13.92
N TYR A 91 17.29 22.04 14.58
CA TYR A 91 16.41 22.30 15.71
C TYR A 91 17.13 23.00 16.87
N ASP A 92 18.32 22.52 17.25
CA ASP A 92 19.14 23.11 18.31
C ASP A 92 19.58 24.53 17.95
N HIS A 93 20.08 24.74 16.72
CA HIS A 93 20.44 26.08 16.26
C HIS A 93 19.26 27.03 16.23
N ALA A 94 18.08 26.56 15.81
CA ALA A 94 16.88 27.37 15.76
C ALA A 94 16.47 27.82 17.18
N LYS A 95 16.45 26.92 18.17
CA LYS A 95 16.20 27.29 19.58
C LYS A 95 17.19 28.34 20.09
N THR A 96 18.49 28.11 19.90
CA THR A 96 19.53 29.07 20.32
C THR A 96 19.33 30.43 19.66
N TYR A 97 19.02 30.46 18.37
CA TYR A 97 18.75 31.70 17.64
C TYR A 97 17.53 32.46 18.19
N LEU A 98 16.45 31.75 18.55
CA LEU A 98 15.27 32.35 19.18
C LEU A 98 15.59 33.00 20.52
N VAL A 99 16.36 32.34 21.39
CA VAL A 99 16.77 32.90 22.68
C VAL A 99 17.70 34.10 22.48
N GLU A 100 18.73 33.96 21.65
CA GLU A 100 19.75 35.00 21.50
C GLU A 100 19.25 36.25 20.78
N LYS A 101 18.50 36.08 19.68
CA LYS A 101 18.05 37.19 18.83
C LYS A 101 16.68 37.71 19.19
N PHE A 102 15.73 36.82 19.45
CA PHE A 102 14.34 37.19 19.72
C PHE A 102 13.98 37.19 21.20
N LYS A 103 14.92 36.84 22.09
CA LYS A 103 14.75 36.87 23.55
C LYS A 103 13.62 35.97 24.04
N TYR A 104 13.43 34.82 23.37
CA TYR A 104 12.56 33.77 23.87
C TYR A 104 13.04 33.24 25.24
N PRO A 105 12.15 32.68 26.08
CA PRO A 105 12.53 32.13 27.38
C PRO A 105 13.62 31.06 27.25
N GLU A 106 14.67 31.13 28.09
CA GLU A 106 15.80 30.18 28.04
C GLU A 106 15.36 28.72 28.26
N ASP A 107 14.20 28.50 28.89
CA ASP A 107 13.63 27.16 29.09
C ASP A 107 13.43 26.40 27.77
N ILE A 108 13.26 27.07 26.63
CA ILE A 108 13.14 26.37 25.33
C ILE A 108 14.41 25.61 24.96
N LEU A 109 15.59 26.01 25.47
CA LEU A 109 16.85 25.31 25.19
C LEU A 109 16.85 23.88 25.74
N LYS A 110 16.02 23.59 26.75
CA LYS A 110 15.86 22.27 27.37
C LYS A 110 15.04 21.30 26.51
N LEU A 111 14.33 21.78 25.49
CA LEU A 111 13.53 20.95 24.61
C LEU A 111 14.43 20.07 23.74
N GLU A 112 13.98 18.86 23.41
CA GLU A 112 14.71 17.95 22.53
C GLU A 112 13.95 17.77 21.21
N TYR A 113 14.68 17.59 20.10
CA TYR A 113 14.03 17.31 18.83
C TYR A 113 13.38 15.92 18.88
N LEU A 114 12.06 15.88 18.64
CA LEU A 114 11.30 14.65 18.53
C LEU A 114 10.94 14.38 17.05
N PRO A 115 11.54 13.36 16.42
CA PRO A 115 11.18 12.96 15.06
C PRO A 115 9.69 12.58 14.96
N GLY A 116 9.08 12.84 13.80
CA GLY A 116 7.68 12.49 13.54
C GLY A 116 6.65 13.51 14.04
N LEU A 117 7.04 14.54 14.80
CA LEU A 117 6.10 15.62 15.17
C LEU A 117 5.79 16.60 14.02
N GLY A 118 6.54 16.56 12.93
CA GLY A 118 6.30 17.34 11.72
C GLY A 118 6.29 16.45 10.47
N ALA A 119 5.70 16.96 9.40
CA ALA A 119 5.70 16.31 8.09
C ALA A 119 5.87 17.37 6.99
N ARG A 120 6.50 17.01 5.87
CA ARG A 120 6.66 17.88 4.71
C ARG A 120 5.30 18.16 4.06
N GLY A 121 5.10 19.37 3.57
CA GLY A 121 3.91 19.81 2.84
C GLY A 121 2.77 20.33 3.71
N LEU A 122 2.94 20.42 5.03
CA LEU A 122 1.98 21.02 5.96
C LEU A 122 1.81 22.52 5.74
N HIS A 123 0.67 23.06 6.16
CA HIS A 123 0.33 24.48 6.09
C HIS A 123 0.17 25.04 7.50
N LEU A 124 0.69 26.24 7.72
CA LEU A 124 0.47 27.05 8.92
C LEU A 124 -0.53 28.15 8.58
N ASP A 125 -1.69 28.15 9.24
CA ASP A 125 -2.53 29.35 9.38
C ASP A 125 -1.86 30.25 10.40
N ILE A 126 -1.26 31.34 9.93
CA ILE A 126 -0.45 32.25 10.73
C ILE A 126 -1.32 32.95 11.78
N ALA A 127 -2.53 33.36 11.39
CA ALA A 127 -3.40 34.14 12.28
C ALA A 127 -3.92 33.30 13.46
N ARG A 128 -4.04 31.99 13.28
CA ARG A 128 -4.51 31.05 14.33
C ARG A 128 -3.38 30.25 14.97
N GLY A 129 -2.19 30.27 14.38
CA GLY A 129 -1.10 29.37 14.75
C GLY A 129 -1.46 27.89 14.55
N TRP A 130 -2.27 27.56 13.54
CA TRP A 130 -2.71 26.18 13.29
C TRP A 130 -1.87 25.52 12.21
N LEU A 131 -1.26 24.39 12.55
CA LEU A 131 -0.66 23.49 11.58
C LEU A 131 -1.70 22.50 11.08
N MET A 132 -1.82 22.36 9.77
CA MET A 132 -2.84 21.52 9.15
C MET A 132 -2.35 20.89 7.85
N LYS A 133 -2.96 19.76 7.52
CA LYS A 133 -2.76 19.10 6.24
C LYS A 133 -3.90 19.40 5.28
N ILE A 134 -3.55 19.69 4.03
CA ILE A 134 -4.51 20.11 3.00
C ILE A 134 -4.39 19.19 1.78
N ASP A 135 -5.53 18.78 1.25
CA ASP A 135 -5.63 17.94 0.06
C ASP A 135 -5.49 18.73 -1.26
N SER A 136 -5.44 18.00 -2.38
CA SER A 136 -5.33 18.57 -3.72
C SER A 136 -6.49 19.49 -4.12
N TYR A 137 -7.64 19.38 -3.46
CA TYR A 137 -8.87 20.15 -3.70
C TYR A 137 -9.06 21.29 -2.70
N HIS A 138 -8.05 21.55 -1.88
CA HIS A 138 -8.00 22.60 -0.85
C HIS A 138 -8.89 22.30 0.36
N ASN A 139 -9.20 21.03 0.63
CA ASN A 139 -9.88 20.64 1.85
C ASN A 139 -8.86 20.35 2.95
N ILE A 140 -9.14 20.84 4.15
CA ILE A 140 -8.43 20.50 5.37
C ILE A 140 -8.73 19.03 5.70
N GLN A 141 -7.69 18.24 5.96
CA GLN A 141 -7.85 16.90 6.50
C GLN A 141 -8.14 16.99 7.99
N LEU A 142 -9.38 16.70 8.37
CA LEU A 142 -9.81 16.60 9.76
C LEU A 142 -9.01 15.54 10.53
N GLY A 143 -8.82 15.77 11.83
CA GLY A 143 -7.93 15.00 12.71
C GLY A 143 -6.43 15.25 12.51
N THR A 144 -6.04 16.22 11.65
CA THR A 144 -4.63 16.58 11.43
C THR A 144 -4.32 18.05 11.71
N VAL A 145 -5.22 18.73 12.43
CA VAL A 145 -5.04 20.15 12.79
C VAL A 145 -4.51 20.25 14.21
N TYR A 146 -3.43 21.00 14.39
CA TYR A 146 -2.75 21.17 15.66
C TYR A 146 -2.50 22.64 15.97
N HIS A 147 -2.75 23.04 17.21
CA HIS A 147 -2.28 24.28 17.80
C HIS A 147 -1.18 23.91 18.80
N GLY A 148 0.06 24.01 18.34
CA GLY A 148 1.22 23.57 19.09
C GLY A 148 1.25 22.04 19.17
N MET A 149 1.33 21.51 20.38
CA MET A 149 1.22 20.07 20.65
C MET A 149 -0.22 19.58 20.72
N ASN A 150 -1.20 20.47 20.85
CA ASN A 150 -2.59 20.09 21.11
C ASN A 150 -3.36 19.92 19.79
N PRO A 151 -4.06 18.78 19.59
CA PRO A 151 -4.96 18.62 18.46
C PRO A 151 -6.14 19.60 18.61
N VAL A 152 -6.52 20.23 17.50
CA VAL A 152 -7.71 21.10 17.43
C VAL A 152 -8.93 20.22 17.12
N PRO A 153 -10.01 20.29 17.90
CA PRO A 153 -11.22 19.52 17.60
C PRO A 153 -11.81 19.85 16.23
N ASP A 154 -12.23 18.83 15.48
CA ASP A 154 -12.76 18.98 14.11
C ASP A 154 -13.93 19.97 14.02
N LYS A 155 -14.79 20.00 15.04
CA LYS A 155 -15.91 20.96 15.13
C LYS A 155 -15.43 22.42 15.12
N ASP A 156 -14.29 22.70 15.74
CA ASP A 156 -13.73 24.05 15.87
C ASP A 156 -13.04 24.45 14.56
N VAL A 157 -12.38 23.49 13.89
CA VAL A 157 -11.83 23.66 12.54
C VAL A 157 -12.94 24.01 11.54
N ILE A 158 -14.03 23.22 11.54
CA ILE A 158 -15.18 23.43 10.66
C ILE A 158 -15.84 24.78 10.93
N ALA A 159 -16.01 25.17 12.20
CA ALA A 159 -16.58 26.46 12.57
C ALA A 159 -15.68 27.62 12.10
N ALA A 160 -14.36 27.51 12.28
CA ALA A 160 -13.41 28.55 11.93
C ALA A 160 -13.31 28.81 10.41
N HIS A 161 -13.43 27.75 9.59
CA HIS A 161 -13.32 27.84 8.13
C HIS A 161 -14.66 27.73 7.39
N LYS A 162 -15.78 27.67 8.11
CA LYS A 162 -17.15 27.48 7.56
C LYS A 162 -17.24 26.24 6.67
N GLY A 163 -16.63 25.14 7.13
CA GLY A 163 -16.41 23.91 6.38
C GLY A 163 -14.94 23.51 6.39
N THR A 164 -14.55 22.60 5.49
CA THR A 164 -13.16 22.15 5.35
C THR A 164 -12.45 22.78 4.16
N ARG A 165 -13.19 23.40 3.22
CA ARG A 165 -12.63 23.90 1.97
C ARG A 165 -12.09 25.32 2.10
N LEU A 166 -10.85 25.51 1.66
CA LEU A 166 -10.16 26.80 1.65
C LEU A 166 -10.14 27.41 0.24
N SER A 167 -10.20 28.74 0.18
CA SER A 167 -10.05 29.48 -1.08
C SER A 167 -8.59 29.51 -1.54
N ILE A 168 -8.37 29.72 -2.84
CA ILE A 168 -7.02 29.90 -3.37
C ILE A 168 -6.35 31.16 -2.79
N ASP A 169 -7.12 32.20 -2.48
CA ASP A 169 -6.60 33.42 -1.87
C ASP A 169 -6.09 33.16 -0.44
N ALA A 170 -6.75 32.25 0.29
CA ALA A 170 -6.31 31.85 1.62
C ALA A 170 -5.00 31.04 1.56
N ILE A 171 -4.88 30.08 0.65
CA ILE A 171 -3.68 29.22 0.52
C ILE A 171 -2.52 29.93 -0.19
N GLY A 172 -2.84 30.77 -1.17
CA GLY A 172 -1.90 31.41 -2.08
C GLY A 172 -1.54 30.56 -3.31
N TYR A 173 -1.19 31.23 -4.42
CA TYR A 173 -0.86 30.60 -5.70
C TYR A 173 0.36 29.66 -5.66
N PHE A 174 1.27 29.85 -4.69
CA PHE A 174 2.43 28.98 -4.48
C PHE A 174 2.48 28.36 -3.07
N GLY A 175 1.33 28.23 -2.40
CA GLY A 175 1.29 27.79 -1.00
C GLY A 175 1.79 28.87 -0.03
N MET A 176 1.81 30.13 -0.48
CA MET A 176 2.13 31.29 0.34
C MET A 176 1.12 32.39 0.07
N SER A 177 0.42 32.81 1.12
CA SER A 177 -0.40 34.02 1.18
C SER A 177 0.05 34.87 2.37
N SER A 178 -0.59 36.02 2.59
CA SER A 178 -0.34 36.81 3.81
C SER A 178 -0.71 36.06 5.09
N ASN A 179 -1.59 35.06 5.00
CA ASN A 179 -2.21 34.41 6.16
C ASN A 179 -1.84 32.93 6.28
N MET A 180 -1.23 32.35 5.25
CA MET A 180 -0.88 30.93 5.23
C MET A 180 0.49 30.68 4.61
N TYR A 181 1.25 29.79 5.26
CA TYR A 181 2.57 29.38 4.83
C TYR A 181 2.65 27.86 4.68
N GLN A 182 3.10 27.37 3.52
CA GLN A 182 3.33 25.95 3.27
C GLN A 182 4.81 25.59 3.47
N PHE A 183 5.07 24.58 4.31
CA PHE A 183 6.41 24.03 4.53
C PHE A 183 6.77 23.00 3.47
N VAL A 184 7.45 23.44 2.40
CA VAL A 184 7.82 22.57 1.26
C VAL A 184 9.27 22.12 1.29
N ASP A 185 10.11 22.72 2.11
CA ASP A 185 11.50 22.29 2.28
C ASP A 185 11.57 21.16 3.32
N ILE A 186 12.47 20.21 3.10
CA ILE A 186 12.79 19.19 4.10
C ILE A 186 13.43 19.81 5.36
N PHE A 187 14.16 20.92 5.19
CA PHE A 187 14.66 21.76 6.29
C PHE A 187 13.55 22.32 7.19
N SER A 188 12.31 22.37 6.71
CA SER A 188 11.19 22.85 7.49
C SER A 188 10.67 21.83 8.50
N ILE A 189 11.04 20.55 8.42
CA ILE A 189 10.55 19.54 9.39
C ILE A 189 10.99 19.90 10.82
N PRO A 190 12.28 20.20 11.10
CA PRO A 190 12.71 20.76 12.38
C PRO A 190 11.99 22.05 12.79
N GLU A 191 11.75 22.95 11.84
CA GLU A 191 11.04 24.23 12.09
C GLU A 191 9.59 23.98 12.53
N ILE A 192 8.89 23.05 11.88
CA ILE A 192 7.53 22.62 12.24
C ILE A 192 7.53 22.04 13.66
N THR A 193 8.48 21.15 13.97
CA THR A 193 8.59 20.58 15.32
C THR A 193 8.79 21.68 16.35
N LEU A 194 9.70 22.62 16.09
CA LEU A 194 9.96 23.74 17.00
C LEU A 194 8.76 24.67 17.17
N LEU A 195 8.04 24.96 16.08
CA LEU A 195 6.79 25.73 16.11
C LEU A 195 5.75 25.04 17.00
N ARG A 196 5.69 23.71 16.96
CA ARG A 196 4.78 22.94 17.82
C ARG A 196 5.16 23.03 19.30
N ASP A 197 6.44 23.04 19.61
CA ASP A 197 6.93 23.12 20.98
C ASP A 197 6.83 24.51 21.60
N VAL A 198 7.02 25.58 20.81
CA VAL A 198 7.29 26.93 21.33
C VAL A 198 6.09 27.90 21.25
N MET A 199 5.16 27.73 20.29
CA MET A 199 3.98 28.59 20.05
C MET A 199 3.99 30.01 20.66
N GLN A 200 4.77 30.90 20.05
CA GLN A 200 4.55 32.34 19.92
C GLN A 200 5.23 32.79 18.62
N ASP A 201 4.69 33.80 17.93
CA ASP A 201 4.84 34.24 16.52
C ASP A 201 6.22 34.38 15.83
N ALA A 202 7.28 33.67 16.20
CA ALA A 202 8.60 33.86 15.58
C ALA A 202 9.31 32.56 15.24
N VAL A 203 9.00 31.94 14.10
CA VAL A 203 10.01 31.17 13.34
C VAL A 203 9.72 31.32 11.85
N THR A 204 10.24 32.38 11.23
CA THR A 204 10.20 32.53 9.76
C THR A 204 11.55 32.83 9.14
N GLN A 205 12.64 32.85 9.91
CA GLN A 205 13.98 33.10 9.37
C GLN A 205 15.04 32.22 10.01
N PHE A 206 15.23 31.03 9.43
CA PHE A 206 16.46 30.25 9.60
C PHE A 206 17.45 30.58 8.47
N HIS A 207 18.67 30.99 8.81
CA HIS A 207 19.70 31.33 7.84
C HIS A 207 20.52 30.09 7.41
N LYS A 208 20.21 29.53 6.23
CA LYS A 208 20.93 28.37 5.63
C LYS A 208 22.47 28.51 5.60
N GLY A 209 23.00 29.73 5.53
CA GLY A 209 24.45 29.99 5.48
C GLY A 209 25.23 29.58 6.73
N ALA A 210 24.66 29.73 7.94
CA ALA A 210 25.33 29.30 9.17
C ALA A 210 25.39 27.76 9.26
N LEU A 211 24.34 27.09 8.80
CA LEU A 211 24.25 25.63 8.76
C LEU A 211 25.31 25.01 7.85
N HIS A 212 25.54 25.59 6.66
CA HIS A 212 26.54 25.07 5.72
C HIS A 212 27.96 25.08 6.33
N ASN A 213 28.30 26.07 7.15
CA ASN A 213 29.61 26.10 7.81
C ASN A 213 29.76 24.97 8.83
N LEU A 214 28.72 24.72 9.63
CA LEU A 214 28.73 23.64 10.64
C LEU A 214 28.81 22.27 9.96
N VAL A 215 27.98 22.05 8.94
CA VAL A 215 27.96 20.78 8.20
C VAL A 215 29.26 20.60 7.41
N GLY A 216 29.76 21.63 6.75
CA GLY A 216 30.96 21.55 5.90
C GLY A 216 32.25 21.25 6.67
N ASN A 217 32.26 21.50 7.99
CA ASN A 217 33.37 21.14 8.87
C ASN A 217 33.36 19.66 9.29
N GLU A 218 32.20 18.99 9.25
CA GLU A 218 32.02 17.59 9.66
C GLU A 218 31.14 16.83 8.64
N VAL A 219 31.48 16.90 7.34
CA VAL A 219 30.63 16.35 6.27
C VAL A 219 30.34 14.86 6.45
N GLU A 220 31.27 14.08 6.99
CA GLU A 220 31.14 12.64 7.23
C GLU A 220 30.01 12.31 8.22
N LYS A 221 29.78 13.21 9.18
CA LYS A 221 28.76 13.07 10.23
C LYS A 221 27.35 13.40 9.75
N TYR A 222 27.23 14.24 8.73
CA TYR A 222 25.94 14.76 8.27
C TYR A 222 25.55 14.27 6.88
N PHE A 223 26.50 13.87 6.02
CA PHE A 223 26.19 13.31 4.71
C PHE A 223 26.12 11.79 4.77
N GLU A 224 25.13 11.25 4.07
CA GLU A 224 25.06 9.81 3.80
C GLU A 224 26.03 9.46 2.67
N PRO A 225 26.95 8.50 2.86
CA PRO A 225 27.84 8.07 1.80
C PRO A 225 27.03 7.42 0.66
N HIS A 226 27.42 7.71 -0.58
CA HIS A 226 26.81 7.13 -1.76
C HIS A 226 27.81 6.28 -2.54
N THR A 227 27.61 4.96 -2.53
CA THR A 227 28.51 4.04 -3.25
C THR A 227 28.36 4.13 -4.77
N ARG A 228 27.24 4.65 -5.28
CA ARG A 228 26.93 4.66 -6.72
C ARG A 228 26.89 6.04 -7.37
N LEU A 229 27.01 7.13 -6.61
CA LEU A 229 26.89 8.46 -7.20
C LEU A 229 28.00 8.74 -8.22
N HIS A 230 29.26 8.44 -7.84
CA HIS A 230 30.39 8.53 -8.76
C HIS A 230 30.17 7.70 -10.03
N GLN A 231 29.70 6.45 -9.88
CA GLN A 231 29.45 5.53 -10.99
C GLN A 231 28.35 6.02 -11.93
N LEU A 232 27.28 6.62 -11.39
CA LEU A 232 26.22 7.24 -12.19
C LEU A 232 26.77 8.39 -13.04
N LEU A 233 27.52 9.31 -12.43
CA LEU A 233 28.07 10.47 -13.14
C LEU A 233 29.08 10.04 -14.21
N GLU A 234 29.98 9.10 -13.89
CA GLU A 234 30.92 8.52 -14.87
C GLU A 234 30.20 7.82 -16.02
N ARG A 235 29.14 7.05 -15.73
CA ARG A 235 28.35 6.37 -16.77
C ARG A 235 27.70 7.37 -17.74
N LEU A 236 27.17 8.48 -17.22
CA LEU A 236 26.62 9.54 -18.06
C LEU A 236 27.70 10.18 -18.95
N ARG A 237 28.89 10.44 -18.39
CA ARG A 237 30.03 10.99 -19.15
C ARG A 237 30.54 10.03 -20.21
N ALA A 238 30.70 8.75 -19.88
CA ALA A 238 31.12 7.70 -20.82
C ALA A 238 30.12 7.54 -21.98
N ALA A 239 28.84 7.81 -21.74
CA ALA A 239 27.79 7.84 -22.76
C ALA A 239 27.67 9.19 -23.51
N ASN A 240 28.68 10.06 -23.41
CA ASN A 240 28.74 11.40 -24.03
C ASN A 240 27.61 12.36 -23.62
N LYS A 241 26.96 12.13 -22.47
CA LYS A 241 25.96 13.06 -21.94
C LYS A 241 26.65 14.26 -21.30
N GLN A 242 26.03 15.44 -21.42
CA GLN A 242 26.50 16.65 -20.77
C GLN A 242 25.93 16.74 -19.36
N ILE A 243 26.72 17.22 -18.39
CA ILE A 243 26.32 17.28 -16.98
C ILE A 243 26.55 18.69 -16.42
N PHE A 244 25.59 19.23 -15.70
CA PHE A 244 25.76 20.49 -14.98
C PHE A 244 25.14 20.49 -13.59
N MET A 245 25.59 21.41 -12.75
CA MET A 245 25.11 21.61 -11.39
C MET A 245 24.67 23.07 -11.18
N ILE A 246 23.50 23.27 -10.56
CA ILE A 246 23.02 24.59 -10.14
C ILE A 246 22.56 24.54 -8.69
N THR A 247 23.31 25.19 -7.79
CA THR A 247 23.03 25.18 -6.35
C THR A 247 23.06 26.58 -5.73
N ASN A 248 22.28 26.75 -4.67
CA ASN A 248 22.33 27.93 -3.80
C ASN A 248 23.52 27.91 -2.84
N SER A 249 24.17 26.76 -2.67
CA SER A 249 25.31 26.58 -1.79
C SER A 249 26.57 27.27 -2.29
N SER A 250 27.46 27.61 -1.34
CA SER A 250 28.78 28.17 -1.66
C SER A 250 29.69 27.08 -2.25
N TYR A 251 30.66 27.48 -3.06
CA TYR A 251 31.62 26.53 -3.63
C TYR A 251 32.37 25.74 -2.55
N TRP A 252 32.83 26.40 -1.48
CA TRP A 252 33.53 25.73 -0.38
C TRP A 252 32.72 24.55 0.20
N PHE A 253 31.41 24.74 0.39
CA PHE A 253 30.54 23.70 0.93
C PHE A 253 30.34 22.56 -0.08
N VAL A 254 30.11 22.91 -1.35
CA VAL A 254 29.97 21.94 -2.45
C VAL A 254 31.24 21.12 -2.64
N GLU A 255 32.42 21.75 -2.61
CA GLU A 255 33.71 21.09 -2.78
C GLU A 255 33.95 20.06 -1.68
N ARG A 256 33.74 20.44 -0.41
CA ARG A 256 33.87 19.51 0.73
C ARG A 256 32.93 18.31 0.59
N GLY A 257 31.67 18.59 0.28
CA GLY A 257 30.66 17.56 0.13
C GLY A 257 30.91 16.62 -1.05
N MET A 258 31.23 17.18 -2.23
CA MET A 258 31.50 16.39 -3.43
C MET A 258 32.81 15.60 -3.34
N ASN A 259 33.84 16.11 -2.66
CA ASN A 259 35.06 15.34 -2.38
C ASN A 259 34.73 14.09 -1.54
N TYR A 260 33.88 14.24 -0.51
CA TYR A 260 33.44 13.12 0.31
C TYR A 260 32.54 12.13 -0.46
N LEU A 261 31.60 12.63 -1.28
CA LEU A 261 30.59 11.81 -1.96
C LEU A 261 31.08 11.14 -3.25
N VAL A 262 32.00 11.79 -3.97
CA VAL A 262 32.41 11.40 -5.34
C VAL A 262 33.92 11.25 -5.47
N GLY A 263 34.71 11.99 -4.68
CA GLY A 263 36.18 12.02 -4.73
C GLY A 263 36.75 13.33 -5.27
N ASP A 264 38.06 13.53 -5.11
CA ASP A 264 38.75 14.82 -5.35
C ASP A 264 38.63 15.36 -6.78
N ASP A 265 38.41 14.48 -7.76
CA ASP A 265 38.34 14.80 -9.18
C ASP A 265 36.92 15.07 -9.71
N TRP A 266 35.92 15.16 -8.81
CA TRP A 266 34.51 15.28 -9.18
C TRP A 266 34.22 16.41 -10.18
N ARG A 267 34.95 17.53 -10.14
CA ARG A 267 34.75 18.68 -11.05
C ARG A 267 34.88 18.30 -12.53
N LYS A 268 35.70 17.31 -12.86
CA LYS A 268 35.91 16.81 -14.23
C LYS A 268 34.66 16.15 -14.82
N LEU A 269 33.74 15.70 -13.96
CA LEU A 269 32.47 15.09 -14.35
C LEU A 269 31.46 16.14 -14.81
N PHE A 270 31.67 17.42 -14.52
CA PHE A 270 30.73 18.49 -14.83
C PHE A 270 31.24 19.39 -15.95
N ASN A 271 30.35 19.67 -16.90
CA ASN A 271 30.58 20.65 -17.95
C ASN A 271 30.41 22.08 -17.42
N VAL A 272 29.44 22.30 -16.52
CA VAL A 272 29.19 23.60 -15.89
C VAL A 272 28.83 23.41 -14.41
N ILE A 273 29.48 24.17 -13.53
CA ILE A 273 29.20 24.17 -12.09
C ILE A 273 28.81 25.59 -11.69
N ILE A 274 27.57 25.79 -11.21
CA ILE A 274 27.05 27.09 -10.79
C ILE A 274 26.71 27.02 -9.29
N CYS A 275 27.46 27.77 -8.50
CA CYS A 275 27.25 27.93 -7.06
C CYS A 275 26.58 29.27 -6.76
N GLN A 276 25.97 29.39 -5.58
CA GLN A 276 25.31 30.63 -5.13
C GLN A 276 24.32 31.21 -6.16
N ALA A 277 23.59 30.34 -6.86
CA ALA A 277 22.71 30.71 -7.97
C ALA A 277 21.55 31.63 -7.54
N ARG A 278 21.08 31.51 -6.28
CA ARG A 278 19.93 32.23 -5.72
C ARG A 278 18.59 31.82 -6.35
N LYS A 279 18.39 30.54 -6.60
CA LYS A 279 17.09 29.94 -6.95
C LYS A 279 16.04 30.30 -5.87
N PRO A 280 14.78 30.64 -6.23
CA PRO A 280 14.22 30.62 -7.59
C PRO A 280 14.53 31.86 -8.44
N THR A 281 15.11 32.93 -7.87
CA THR A 281 15.37 34.18 -8.63
C THR A 281 16.33 33.99 -9.80
N PHE A 282 17.19 32.97 -9.76
CA PHE A 282 18.00 32.54 -10.90
C PHE A 282 17.18 32.20 -12.15
N PHE A 283 16.00 31.60 -11.95
CA PHE A 283 15.06 31.24 -13.01
C PHE A 283 14.13 32.40 -13.40
N ALA A 284 14.14 33.50 -12.64
CA ALA A 284 13.41 34.72 -12.95
C ALA A 284 14.22 35.64 -13.89
N ALA A 285 13.54 36.62 -14.49
CA ALA A 285 14.08 37.47 -15.57
C ALA A 285 15.18 38.49 -15.15
N GLN A 286 15.85 38.33 -14.00
CA GLN A 286 16.93 39.24 -13.59
C GLN A 286 18.22 38.96 -14.35
N LYS A 287 18.73 39.96 -15.09
CA LYS A 287 19.95 39.84 -15.90
C LYS A 287 21.23 40.14 -15.11
N LYS A 288 21.59 39.29 -14.15
CA LYS A 288 22.97 39.32 -13.61
C LYS A 288 23.90 38.54 -14.54
N PRO A 289 25.09 39.07 -14.90
CA PRO A 289 26.06 38.31 -15.67
C PRO A 289 26.67 37.20 -14.81
N PHE A 290 27.05 36.09 -15.44
CA PHE A 290 27.86 35.07 -14.80
C PHE A 290 29.27 35.61 -14.51
N ARG A 291 29.81 35.22 -13.35
CA ARG A 291 31.19 35.47 -12.95
C ARG A 291 31.89 34.14 -12.71
N GLU A 292 33.12 34.03 -13.19
CA GLU A 292 33.97 32.89 -12.84
C GLU A 292 34.43 33.03 -11.39
N TYR A 293 34.29 31.98 -10.60
CA TYR A 293 34.80 31.89 -9.25
C TYR A 293 36.16 31.19 -9.27
N LYS A 294 37.16 31.80 -8.63
CA LYS A 294 38.54 31.32 -8.50
C LYS A 294 38.74 30.76 -7.09
N PRO A 295 38.72 29.43 -6.92
CA PRO A 295 38.87 28.80 -5.61
C PRO A 295 40.17 29.18 -4.91
N GLU A 296 41.25 29.40 -5.66
CA GLU A 296 42.60 29.64 -5.14
C GLU A 296 42.65 30.88 -4.24
N ASN A 297 41.87 31.90 -4.58
CA ASN A 297 41.87 33.19 -3.88
C ASN A 297 40.52 33.48 -3.20
N ASN A 298 39.60 32.51 -3.19
CA ASN A 298 38.22 32.68 -2.71
C ASN A 298 37.55 33.95 -3.27
N ALA A 299 37.76 34.22 -4.56
CA ALA A 299 37.35 35.47 -5.20
C ALA A 299 36.63 35.19 -6.51
N LYS A 300 35.67 36.06 -6.86
CA LYS A 300 35.04 36.06 -8.18
C LYS A 300 35.75 37.02 -9.12
N SER A 301 35.85 36.64 -10.38
CA SER A 301 36.31 37.53 -11.44
C SER A 301 35.31 38.69 -11.64
N TRP A 302 35.83 39.85 -12.00
CA TRP A 302 35.03 41.02 -12.41
C TRP A 302 34.64 40.95 -13.89
N ASP A 303 35.26 40.06 -14.66
CA ASP A 303 34.92 39.85 -16.07
C ASP A 303 33.62 39.08 -16.21
N ARG A 304 32.88 39.39 -17.27
CA ARG A 304 31.65 38.66 -17.59
C ARG A 304 32.03 37.37 -18.29
N VAL A 305 31.37 36.28 -17.94
CA VAL A 305 31.55 35.00 -18.62
C VAL A 305 30.86 35.05 -19.98
N THR A 306 31.61 34.75 -21.03
CA THR A 306 31.11 34.64 -22.41
C THR A 306 31.11 33.20 -22.92
N THR A 307 31.81 32.30 -22.22
CA THR A 307 31.87 30.86 -22.51
C THR A 307 32.09 30.09 -21.21
N PHE A 308 31.40 28.96 -21.06
CA PHE A 308 31.66 28.05 -19.95
C PHE A 308 32.82 27.11 -20.29
N LYS A 309 33.69 26.85 -19.30
CA LYS A 309 34.81 25.92 -19.37
C LYS A 309 34.56 24.80 -18.37
N SER A 310 34.77 23.56 -18.81
CA SER A 310 34.60 22.39 -17.94
C SER A 310 35.53 22.47 -16.73
N SER A 311 35.07 21.93 -15.59
CA SER A 311 35.72 22.00 -14.28
C SER A 311 35.81 23.39 -13.63
N ASN A 312 35.51 24.48 -14.35
CA ASN A 312 35.46 25.81 -13.78
C ASN A 312 34.15 26.02 -13.01
N VAL A 313 34.21 26.91 -12.03
CA VAL A 313 33.10 27.23 -11.13
C VAL A 313 32.60 28.62 -11.44
N TYR A 314 31.28 28.77 -11.43
CA TYR A 314 30.60 30.01 -11.75
C TYR A 314 29.65 30.41 -10.62
N VAL A 315 29.43 31.72 -10.48
CA VAL A 315 28.49 32.29 -9.52
C VAL A 315 27.66 33.39 -10.19
N GLU A 316 26.57 33.78 -9.52
CA GLU A 316 25.59 34.73 -10.04
C GLU A 316 24.91 34.18 -11.31
N GLY A 317 24.69 35.02 -12.32
CA GLY A 317 24.03 34.61 -13.55
C GLY A 317 22.51 34.49 -13.43
N ASN A 318 21.92 33.94 -14.49
CA ASN A 318 20.50 33.66 -14.63
C ASN A 318 20.29 32.59 -15.71
N LEU A 319 19.12 31.95 -15.71
CA LEU A 319 18.82 30.86 -16.63
C LEU A 319 18.81 31.30 -18.10
N GLY A 320 18.30 32.50 -18.42
CA GLY A 320 18.27 32.98 -19.81
C GLY A 320 19.67 33.05 -20.41
N THR A 321 20.60 33.69 -19.71
CA THR A 321 22.02 33.75 -20.12
C THR A 321 22.67 32.37 -20.11
N PHE A 322 22.29 31.46 -19.20
CA PHE A 322 22.80 30.09 -19.19
C PHE A 322 22.40 29.35 -20.48
N ILE A 323 21.13 29.46 -20.87
CA ILE A 323 20.62 28.88 -22.13
C ILE A 323 21.31 29.52 -23.32
N ASP A 324 21.46 30.85 -23.35
CA ASP A 324 22.14 31.56 -24.45
C ASP A 324 23.60 31.08 -24.63
N LEU A 325 24.31 30.84 -23.53
CA LEU A 325 25.71 30.43 -23.54
C LEU A 325 25.92 28.94 -23.81
N THR A 326 24.99 28.09 -23.40
CA THR A 326 25.11 26.63 -23.56
C THR A 326 24.37 26.10 -24.78
N THR A 327 23.37 26.84 -25.27
CA THR A 327 22.36 26.42 -26.25
C THR A 327 21.49 25.23 -25.80
N TRP A 328 21.58 24.83 -24.52
CA TRP A 328 20.82 23.72 -23.97
C TRP A 328 19.39 24.15 -23.65
N SER A 329 18.40 23.55 -24.33
CA SER A 329 16.99 23.94 -24.16
C SER A 329 16.03 22.85 -24.62
N GLY A 330 14.80 22.90 -24.11
CA GLY A 330 13.73 21.98 -24.50
C GLY A 330 13.85 20.59 -23.87
N ASN A 331 13.31 19.60 -24.58
CA ASN A 331 13.04 18.26 -24.04
C ASN A 331 14.28 17.36 -23.91
N ASP A 332 15.45 17.76 -24.38
CA ASP A 332 16.69 16.98 -24.26
C ASP A 332 17.48 17.29 -22.96
N VAL A 333 16.99 18.23 -22.15
CA VAL A 333 17.51 18.57 -20.83
C VAL A 333 16.64 17.94 -19.75
N LEU A 334 17.24 17.15 -18.86
CA LEU A 334 16.62 16.67 -17.63
C LEU A 334 17.27 17.35 -16.42
N TYR A 335 16.52 18.18 -15.70
CA TYR A 335 16.97 18.77 -14.44
C TYR A 335 16.37 18.03 -13.25
N ILE A 336 17.20 17.61 -12.31
CA ILE A 336 16.82 16.86 -11.12
C ILE A 336 17.08 17.71 -9.87
N GLY A 337 16.07 17.85 -9.01
CA GLY A 337 16.14 18.62 -7.77
C GLY A 337 15.19 18.07 -6.70
N ASP A 338 15.30 18.55 -5.46
CA ASP A 338 14.43 18.16 -4.35
C ASP A 338 13.32 19.21 -4.08
N HIS A 339 13.54 20.47 -4.48
CA HIS A 339 12.59 21.54 -4.25
C HIS A 339 11.67 21.78 -5.45
N ILE A 340 10.40 21.36 -5.30
CA ILE A 340 9.38 21.48 -6.37
C ILE A 340 9.22 22.91 -6.91
N TYR A 341 9.14 23.93 -6.05
CA TYR A 341 9.01 25.34 -6.48
C TYR A 341 10.32 26.02 -6.82
N GLY A 342 11.33 25.82 -5.98
CA GLY A 342 12.63 26.46 -6.12
C GLY A 342 13.35 26.03 -7.38
N ASP A 343 13.19 24.75 -7.76
CA ASP A 343 13.94 24.12 -8.83
C ASP A 343 13.10 23.80 -10.06
N LEU A 344 11.94 23.17 -9.90
CA LEU A 344 11.29 22.46 -11.03
C LEU A 344 10.20 23.29 -11.72
N ALA A 345 9.42 24.05 -10.97
CA ALA A 345 8.22 24.71 -11.49
C ALA A 345 8.48 25.68 -12.65
N ASP A 346 9.49 26.54 -12.53
CA ASP A 346 9.84 27.51 -13.58
C ASP A 346 10.48 26.83 -14.80
N LEU A 347 11.30 25.80 -14.60
CA LEU A 347 11.91 25.02 -15.69
C LEU A 347 10.84 24.35 -16.55
N PHE A 348 9.86 23.72 -15.89
CA PHE A 348 8.74 23.07 -16.56
C PHE A 348 7.83 24.08 -17.27
N LEU A 349 7.38 25.13 -16.57
CA LEU A 349 6.37 26.06 -17.08
C LEU A 349 6.89 27.01 -18.16
N LYS A 350 8.16 27.45 -18.07
CA LYS A 350 8.68 28.53 -18.92
C LYS A 350 9.70 28.06 -19.95
N HIS A 351 10.37 26.93 -19.74
CA HIS A 351 11.51 26.50 -20.56
C HIS A 351 11.36 25.12 -21.19
N GLY A 352 10.31 24.37 -20.82
CA GLY A 352 10.02 23.06 -21.41
C GLY A 352 11.09 22.00 -21.15
N TRP A 353 11.89 22.16 -20.09
CA TRP A 353 12.84 21.14 -19.68
C TRP A 353 12.11 19.96 -19.04
N ARG A 354 12.69 18.76 -19.20
CA ARG A 354 12.26 17.59 -18.44
C ARG A 354 12.72 17.72 -17.00
N THR A 355 11.94 17.21 -16.06
CA THR A 355 12.20 17.41 -14.63
C THR A 355 12.11 16.11 -13.83
N GLY A 356 13.06 15.94 -12.91
CA GLY A 356 13.08 14.86 -11.93
C GLY A 356 13.01 15.39 -10.50
N ALA A 357 12.21 14.77 -9.64
CA ALA A 357 12.15 15.13 -8.21
C ALA A 357 12.79 14.07 -7.31
N ILE A 358 13.58 14.51 -6.33
CA ILE A 358 14.12 13.66 -5.25
C ILE A 358 13.29 13.84 -3.98
N LEU A 359 12.79 12.72 -3.43
CA LEU A 359 11.89 12.68 -2.28
C LEU A 359 12.35 11.64 -1.27
N GLN A 360 13.11 12.04 -0.26
CA GLN A 360 13.77 11.09 0.64
C GLN A 360 12.78 10.26 1.47
N GLU A 361 11.63 10.84 1.77
CA GLU A 361 10.53 10.21 2.51
C GLU A 361 9.83 9.11 1.71
N LEU A 362 10.01 9.09 0.37
CA LEU A 362 9.32 8.15 -0.52
C LEU A 362 9.68 6.69 -0.21
N LYS A 363 10.91 6.43 0.22
CA LYS A 363 11.35 5.06 0.53
C LYS A 363 10.52 4.45 1.67
N GLU A 364 10.42 5.16 2.78
CA GLU A 364 9.65 4.74 3.96
C GLU A 364 8.15 4.65 3.63
N GLU A 365 7.62 5.58 2.83
CA GLU A 365 6.24 5.53 2.35
C GLU A 365 5.95 4.25 1.55
N ILE A 366 6.85 3.85 0.65
CA ILE A 366 6.71 2.61 -0.13
C ILE A 366 6.81 1.38 0.77
N GLU A 367 7.74 1.38 1.73
CA GLU A 367 7.89 0.29 2.70
C GLU A 367 6.62 0.12 3.55
N THR A 368 6.01 1.21 4.01
CA THR A 368 4.70 1.19 4.70
C THR A 368 3.59 0.67 3.79
N VAL A 369 3.51 1.12 2.54
CA VAL A 369 2.49 0.65 1.58
C VAL A 369 2.66 -0.83 1.24
N ASN A 370 3.90 -1.32 1.19
CA ASN A 370 4.22 -2.73 0.96
C ASN A 370 3.96 -3.60 2.19
N SER A 371 3.77 -3.01 3.38
CA SER A 371 3.51 -3.79 4.60
C SER A 371 2.18 -4.53 4.52
N GLU A 372 2.17 -5.76 5.02
CA GLU A 372 0.98 -6.60 5.08
C GLU A 372 -0.18 -5.91 5.82
N ASN A 373 0.12 -5.23 6.93
CA ASN A 373 -0.87 -4.49 7.70
C ASN A 373 -1.55 -3.39 6.86
N PHE A 374 -0.78 -2.60 6.12
CA PHE A 374 -1.37 -1.57 5.24
C PHE A 374 -2.23 -2.20 4.14
N GLN A 375 -1.73 -3.27 3.51
CA GLN A 375 -2.43 -3.98 2.43
C GLN A 375 -3.76 -4.57 2.90
N ASN A 376 -3.78 -5.22 4.08
CA ASN A 376 -4.98 -5.83 4.65
C ASN A 376 -6.01 -4.76 5.04
N VAL A 377 -5.58 -3.66 5.66
CA VAL A 377 -6.49 -2.57 6.03
C VAL A 377 -7.08 -1.89 4.79
N ILE A 378 -6.28 -1.64 3.74
CA ILE A 378 -6.79 -1.05 2.49
C ILE A 378 -7.72 -2.01 1.74
N LYS A 379 -7.39 -3.32 1.72
CA LYS A 379 -8.27 -4.36 1.17
C LYS A 379 -9.63 -4.24 1.85
N TRP A 380 -9.69 -4.39 3.17
CA TRP A 380 -10.96 -4.32 3.90
C TRP A 380 -11.68 -2.97 3.75
N LEU A 381 -10.95 -1.85 3.78
CA LEU A 381 -11.52 -0.51 3.61
C LEU A 381 -12.29 -0.37 2.29
N ASN A 382 -11.76 -0.92 1.20
CA ASN A 382 -12.41 -0.88 -0.12
C ASN A 382 -13.63 -1.82 -0.20
N ILE A 383 -13.54 -3.01 0.42
CA ILE A 383 -14.67 -3.94 0.51
C ILE A 383 -15.83 -3.31 1.28
N LEU A 384 -15.51 -2.73 2.45
CA LEU A 384 -16.49 -2.06 3.30
C LEU A 384 -17.11 -0.84 2.59
N GLN A 385 -16.33 -0.07 1.83
CA GLN A 385 -16.88 1.02 1.00
C GLN A 385 -17.89 0.49 -0.01
N TRP A 386 -17.58 -0.60 -0.70
CA TRP A 386 -18.50 -1.21 -1.66
C TRP A 386 -19.80 -1.69 -0.97
N LEU A 387 -19.69 -2.35 0.19
CA LEU A 387 -20.85 -2.77 0.99
C LEU A 387 -21.72 -1.59 1.41
N ILE A 388 -21.11 -0.49 1.86
CA ILE A 388 -21.79 0.77 2.19
C ILE A 388 -22.52 1.32 0.96
N ASP A 389 -21.89 1.34 -0.20
CA ASP A 389 -22.51 1.83 -1.44
C ASP A 389 -23.75 1.01 -1.83
N GLN A 390 -23.73 -0.31 -1.58
CA GLN A 390 -24.90 -1.17 -1.77
C GLN A 390 -25.99 -0.95 -0.72
N LEU A 391 -25.61 -0.62 0.52
CA LEU A 391 -26.57 -0.38 1.60
C LEU A 391 -27.26 0.99 1.48
N GLN A 392 -26.57 2.01 0.94
CA GLN A 392 -27.08 3.40 0.82
C GLN A 392 -28.36 3.53 -0.02
N VAL A 393 -28.62 2.55 -0.90
CA VAL A 393 -29.81 2.57 -1.78
C VAL A 393 -31.02 1.88 -1.15
N ILE A 394 -30.86 1.25 0.01
CA ILE A 394 -31.91 0.51 0.72
C ILE A 394 -32.51 1.42 1.80
N PRO A 395 -33.80 1.81 1.70
CA PRO A 395 -34.44 2.62 2.73
C PRO A 395 -34.88 1.78 3.94
N GLY A 396 -34.79 2.35 5.14
CA GLY A 396 -35.40 1.78 6.35
C GLY A 396 -34.54 1.92 7.60
N ALA A 397 -35.18 1.93 8.77
CA ALA A 397 -34.49 2.16 10.05
C ALA A 397 -33.41 1.09 10.35
N GLU A 398 -33.61 -0.15 9.92
CA GLU A 398 -32.62 -1.22 10.07
C GLU A 398 -31.38 -0.96 9.18
N ALA A 399 -31.58 -0.47 7.95
CA ALA A 399 -30.49 -0.09 7.06
C ALA A 399 -29.73 1.14 7.61
N ASP A 400 -30.43 2.12 8.19
CA ASP A 400 -29.82 3.30 8.80
C ASP A 400 -28.93 2.95 9.99
N ILE A 401 -29.36 2.00 10.84
CA ILE A 401 -28.56 1.50 11.97
C ILE A 401 -27.30 0.80 11.47
N LEU A 402 -27.43 -0.10 10.49
CA LEU A 402 -26.30 -0.83 9.92
C LEU A 402 -25.33 0.12 9.18
N MET A 403 -25.87 1.10 8.46
CA MET A 403 -25.12 2.15 7.77
C MET A 403 -24.25 2.92 8.75
N LYS A 404 -24.82 3.35 9.88
CA LYS A 404 -24.09 4.08 10.91
C LYS A 404 -22.90 3.26 11.43
N ARG A 405 -23.13 1.98 11.74
CA ARG A 405 -22.07 1.05 12.20
C ARG A 405 -20.94 0.89 11.19
N TRP A 406 -21.27 0.65 9.92
CA TRP A 406 -20.27 0.46 8.87
C TRP A 406 -19.52 1.74 8.53
N VAL A 407 -20.19 2.89 8.56
CA VAL A 407 -19.55 4.19 8.38
C VAL A 407 -18.58 4.48 9.54
N GLU A 408 -18.94 4.16 10.77
CA GLU A 408 -18.05 4.26 11.94
C GLU A 408 -16.80 3.38 11.78
N GLU A 409 -16.97 2.08 11.47
CA GLU A 409 -15.85 1.16 11.20
C GLU A 409 -14.97 1.67 10.05
N ARG A 410 -15.57 2.20 8.99
CA ARG A 410 -14.83 2.80 7.88
C ARG A 410 -13.96 3.98 8.33
N GLN A 411 -14.43 4.81 9.26
CA GLN A 411 -13.61 5.91 9.79
C GLN A 411 -12.46 5.39 10.66
N GLU A 412 -12.69 4.34 11.45
CA GLU A 412 -11.64 3.69 12.24
C GLU A 412 -10.54 3.12 11.34
N LEU A 413 -10.91 2.39 10.28
CA LEU A 413 -9.97 1.88 9.28
C LEU A 413 -9.19 3.01 8.60
N ARG A 414 -9.86 4.12 8.26
CA ARG A 414 -9.20 5.30 7.72
C ARG A 414 -8.18 5.88 8.71
N SER A 415 -8.52 6.02 9.98
CA SER A 415 -7.56 6.46 11.00
C SER A 415 -6.38 5.49 11.07
N LYS A 416 -6.65 4.18 11.13
CA LYS A 416 -5.61 3.14 11.15
C LYS A 416 -4.66 3.27 9.96
N THR A 417 -5.15 3.44 8.72
CA THR A 417 -4.27 3.63 7.56
C THR A 417 -3.42 4.89 7.63
N LYS A 418 -3.94 5.97 8.21
CA LYS A 418 -3.19 7.22 8.42
C LYS A 418 -2.06 7.00 9.43
N ASP A 419 -2.37 6.32 10.54
CA ASP A 419 -1.48 6.14 11.68
C ASP A 419 -0.29 5.20 11.38
N LEU A 420 -0.39 4.38 10.32
CA LEU A 420 0.73 3.57 9.82
C LEU A 420 1.87 4.38 9.19
N PHE A 421 1.61 5.64 8.84
CA PHE A 421 2.65 6.57 8.39
C PHE A 421 3.07 7.45 9.57
N ASN A 422 2.83 8.75 9.47
CA ASN A 422 2.97 9.68 10.59
C ASN A 422 1.67 9.67 11.44
N PRO A 423 1.70 9.36 12.74
CA PRO A 423 0.49 9.32 13.57
C PRO A 423 -0.24 10.67 13.70
N HIS A 424 0.46 11.79 13.51
CA HIS A 424 -0.16 13.12 13.58
C HIS A 424 -0.75 13.55 12.24
N PHE A 425 -0.03 13.34 11.14
CA PHE A 425 -0.38 13.92 9.84
C PHE A 425 -0.64 12.88 8.74
N GLY A 426 -0.23 11.63 8.90
CA GLY A 426 -0.30 10.57 7.89
C GLY A 426 0.64 10.77 6.71
N SER A 427 0.43 10.00 5.62
CA SER A 427 1.27 9.99 4.41
C SER A 427 1.48 11.35 3.77
N ILE A 428 2.71 11.75 3.42
CA ILE A 428 3.00 13.02 2.76
C ILE A 428 2.29 13.17 1.40
N PHE A 429 1.87 12.06 0.79
CA PHE A 429 1.28 12.03 -0.55
C PHE A 429 -0.25 11.98 -0.55
N ARG A 430 -0.90 11.54 0.54
CA ARG A 430 -2.35 11.29 0.56
C ARG A 430 -3.06 11.77 1.82
N THR A 431 -4.29 12.24 1.64
CA THR A 431 -5.28 12.54 2.68
C THR A 431 -6.45 11.55 2.57
N TYR A 432 -6.31 10.38 3.19
CA TYR A 432 -7.24 9.23 3.06
C TYR A 432 -7.48 8.79 1.61
N HIS A 433 -8.32 9.50 0.85
CA HIS A 433 -8.69 9.23 -0.54
C HIS A 433 -8.00 10.17 -1.53
N ASN A 434 -7.89 11.47 -1.23
CA ASN A 434 -7.33 12.45 -2.15
C ASN A 434 -5.81 12.55 -2.05
N PRO A 435 -5.11 12.87 -3.13
CA PRO A 435 -3.72 13.30 -3.04
C PRO A 435 -3.57 14.58 -2.21
N THR A 436 -2.42 14.77 -1.57
CA THR A 436 -2.11 16.01 -0.86
C THR A 436 -1.90 17.17 -1.83
N TYR A 437 -2.00 18.40 -1.33
CA TYR A 437 -1.61 19.60 -2.07
C TYR A 437 -0.15 19.52 -2.57
N PHE A 438 0.74 18.93 -1.75
CA PHE A 438 2.13 18.64 -2.11
C PHE A 438 2.22 17.67 -3.30
N HIS A 439 1.55 16.52 -3.23
CA HIS A 439 1.57 15.54 -4.32
C HIS A 439 1.00 16.11 -5.63
N ARG A 440 -0.09 16.88 -5.59
CA ARG A 440 -0.66 17.50 -6.79
C ARG A 440 0.38 18.33 -7.56
N ARG A 441 1.25 19.02 -6.84
CA ARG A 441 2.29 19.88 -7.43
C ARG A 441 3.49 19.08 -7.88
N LEU A 442 3.90 18.07 -7.12
CA LEU A 442 4.89 17.09 -7.56
C LEU A 442 4.48 16.48 -8.91
N ALA A 443 3.26 15.94 -8.99
CA ALA A 443 2.72 15.31 -10.21
C ALA A 443 2.63 16.28 -11.39
N ARG A 444 2.49 17.58 -11.13
CA ARG A 444 2.43 18.62 -12.16
C ARG A 444 3.80 19.03 -12.69
N PHE A 445 4.83 19.05 -11.83
CA PHE A 445 6.11 19.69 -12.15
C PHE A 445 7.28 18.72 -12.26
N ALA A 446 7.08 17.43 -12.01
CA ALA A 446 8.10 16.40 -12.14
C ALA A 446 7.63 15.31 -13.13
N ASP A 447 8.36 15.10 -14.22
CA ASP A 447 8.10 13.99 -15.14
C ASP A 447 8.35 12.64 -14.46
N ILE A 448 9.43 12.57 -13.69
CA ILE A 448 9.79 11.42 -12.87
C ILE A 448 10.08 11.86 -11.44
N TYR A 449 9.95 10.95 -10.48
CA TYR A 449 10.39 11.16 -9.12
C TYR A 449 10.93 9.86 -8.51
N THR A 450 11.85 9.99 -7.57
CA THR A 450 12.47 8.83 -6.91
C THR A 450 12.99 9.20 -5.52
N SER A 451 13.27 8.19 -4.69
CA SER A 451 13.78 8.39 -3.33
C SER A 451 15.24 8.82 -3.31
N ASN A 452 16.01 8.48 -4.35
CA ASN A 452 17.44 8.78 -4.45
C ASN A 452 17.85 8.89 -5.92
N VAL A 453 18.66 9.89 -6.25
CA VAL A 453 19.19 10.09 -7.62
C VAL A 453 19.96 8.87 -8.13
N CYS A 454 20.64 8.13 -7.25
CA CYS A 454 21.37 6.91 -7.58
C CYS A 454 20.48 5.78 -8.07
N ASN A 455 19.17 5.82 -7.83
CA ASN A 455 18.23 4.83 -8.35
C ASN A 455 18.20 4.83 -9.89
N LEU A 456 18.54 5.95 -10.54
CA LEU A 456 18.68 6.02 -12.00
C LEU A 456 19.78 5.10 -12.54
N TYR A 457 20.77 4.73 -11.71
CA TYR A 457 21.83 3.82 -12.11
C TYR A 457 21.30 2.42 -12.48
N ASP A 458 20.17 2.01 -11.90
CA ASP A 458 19.59 0.68 -12.14
C ASP A 458 18.87 0.57 -13.49
N TYR A 459 18.76 1.68 -14.24
CA TYR A 459 18.09 1.73 -15.54
C TYR A 459 19.10 1.88 -16.69
N PRO A 460 18.84 1.29 -17.87
CA PRO A 460 19.62 1.56 -19.07
C PRO A 460 19.38 3.00 -19.56
N LEU A 461 20.35 3.59 -20.28
CA LEU A 461 20.26 4.99 -20.71
C LEU A 461 19.28 5.20 -21.88
N ASP A 462 18.70 4.13 -22.40
CA ASP A 462 17.61 4.11 -23.38
C ASP A 462 16.27 3.65 -22.76
N TYR A 463 16.20 3.55 -21.43
CA TYR A 463 14.98 3.18 -20.74
C TYR A 463 13.89 4.24 -20.96
N ILE A 464 12.66 3.75 -21.16
CA ILE A 464 11.47 4.59 -21.29
C ILE A 464 10.61 4.40 -20.05
N PHE A 465 10.46 5.47 -19.27
CA PHE A 465 9.51 5.49 -18.17
C PHE A 465 8.11 5.78 -18.71
N PHE A 466 7.17 4.86 -18.48
CA PHE A 466 5.78 5.05 -18.82
C PHE A 466 4.95 5.36 -17.56
N PRO A 467 4.09 6.39 -17.58
CA PRO A 467 3.19 6.65 -16.47
C PRO A 467 2.13 5.56 -16.39
N ARG A 468 1.70 5.23 -15.17
CA ARG A 468 0.55 4.33 -14.99
C ARG A 468 -0.72 5.06 -15.45
N ARG A 469 -1.49 4.42 -16.32
CA ARG A 469 -2.81 4.93 -16.74
C ARG A 469 -3.74 4.96 -15.53
N MET A 470 -4.02 6.16 -15.01
CA MET A 470 -5.06 6.35 -14.00
C MET A 470 -6.42 6.41 -14.71
N ALA A 471 -7.32 5.49 -14.39
CA ALA A 471 -8.68 5.57 -14.89
C ALA A 471 -9.40 6.79 -14.33
N LEU A 472 -10.12 7.52 -15.18
CA LEU A 472 -11.06 8.55 -14.76
C LEU A 472 -12.24 7.90 -14.02
N ALA A 473 -12.95 8.69 -13.20
CA ALA A 473 -14.05 8.17 -12.38
C ALA A 473 -15.20 7.50 -13.16
N HIS A 474 -15.31 7.76 -14.47
CA HIS A 474 -16.31 7.15 -15.37
C HIS A 474 -15.70 6.14 -16.36
N GLU A 475 -14.38 5.91 -16.30
CA GLU A 475 -13.72 4.90 -17.12
C GLU A 475 -13.74 3.55 -16.40
N ASN A 476 -14.18 2.51 -17.11
CA ASN A 476 -14.00 1.14 -16.65
C ASN A 476 -12.50 0.82 -16.66
N ILE A 477 -11.98 0.45 -15.50
CA ILE A 477 -10.61 -0.01 -15.35
C ILE A 477 -10.47 -1.33 -16.13
N LEU A 478 -9.64 -1.37 -17.17
CA LEU A 478 -9.19 -2.65 -17.77
C LEU A 478 -8.40 -3.44 -16.70
N PRO A 479 -8.47 -4.78 -16.70
CA PRO A 479 -8.23 -5.60 -15.51
C PRO A 479 -6.74 -5.68 -15.15
N THR A 480 -6.21 -4.72 -14.39
CA THR A 480 -5.39 -5.12 -13.23
C THR A 480 -6.28 -5.95 -12.31
N PRO A 481 -5.81 -7.06 -11.70
CA PRO A 481 -6.66 -8.01 -10.98
C PRO A 481 -7.61 -7.22 -10.10
N ASP A 482 -8.82 -7.13 -10.62
CA ASP A 482 -9.79 -6.12 -10.29
C ASP A 482 -10.01 -6.25 -8.79
N LEU A 483 -10.05 -5.20 -7.99
CA LEU A 483 -10.35 -5.42 -6.57
C LEU A 483 -11.71 -6.12 -6.46
N ASN A 484 -12.59 -5.95 -7.45
CA ASN A 484 -13.81 -6.72 -7.66
C ASN A 484 -13.58 -8.16 -8.14
N LEU A 485 -12.57 -8.48 -8.96
CA LEU A 485 -12.18 -9.87 -9.30
C LEU A 485 -11.42 -10.52 -8.16
N LEU A 486 -10.61 -9.80 -7.40
CA LEU A 486 -9.95 -10.27 -6.20
C LEU A 486 -11.01 -10.51 -5.15
N LEU A 487 -11.97 -9.59 -4.93
CA LEU A 487 -13.18 -9.79 -4.12
C LEU A 487 -14.06 -10.92 -4.64
N LEU A 488 -14.25 -11.05 -5.96
CA LEU A 488 -14.99 -12.15 -6.54
C LEU A 488 -14.21 -13.45 -6.38
N ASN A 489 -12.90 -13.45 -6.49
CA ASN A 489 -12.04 -14.63 -6.42
C ASN A 489 -11.82 -15.04 -4.97
N SER A 490 -11.79 -14.07 -4.07
CA SER A 490 -11.80 -14.16 -2.61
C SER A 490 -13.14 -14.71 -2.17
N ALA A 491 -14.25 -14.05 -2.50
CA ALA A 491 -15.59 -14.58 -2.30
C ALA A 491 -15.74 -15.95 -2.97
N LYS A 492 -15.22 -16.18 -4.18
CA LYS A 492 -15.19 -17.49 -4.83
C LYS A 492 -14.26 -18.48 -4.12
N GLU A 493 -13.22 -18.05 -3.41
CA GLU A 493 -12.32 -18.87 -2.59
C GLU A 493 -12.97 -19.23 -1.27
N ALA A 494 -13.63 -18.28 -0.60
CA ALA A 494 -14.50 -18.50 0.55
C ALA A 494 -15.75 -19.34 0.18
N LEU A 495 -16.25 -19.21 -1.05
CA LEU A 495 -17.28 -20.07 -1.66
C LEU A 495 -16.70 -21.39 -2.21
N ARG A 496 -15.37 -21.52 -2.41
CA ARG A 496 -14.68 -22.78 -2.77
C ARG A 496 -14.42 -23.63 -1.54
N THR A 497 -14.21 -23.02 -0.38
CA THR A 497 -13.97 -23.69 0.91
C THR A 497 -15.24 -24.05 1.67
N SER A 498 -16.39 -23.46 1.30
CA SER A 498 -17.71 -23.88 1.79
C SER A 498 -18.37 -24.89 0.85
N GLN A 499 -18.79 -26.03 1.39
CA GLN A 499 -19.51 -27.10 0.69
C GLN A 499 -20.84 -26.57 0.13
N LEU A 500 -20.91 -26.25 -1.16
CA LEU A 500 -22.18 -25.90 -1.80
C LEU A 500 -22.38 -26.69 -3.10
N ASN A 501 -23.43 -27.53 -3.08
CA ASN A 501 -23.94 -28.34 -4.19
C ASN A 501 -24.81 -27.50 -5.14
N GLU A 502 -25.13 -28.05 -6.31
CA GLU A 502 -25.89 -27.42 -7.41
C GLU A 502 -27.20 -26.75 -6.97
N ASN A 503 -27.91 -27.34 -6.00
CA ASN A 503 -29.13 -26.78 -5.40
C ASN A 503 -28.93 -25.42 -4.70
N ILE A 504 -27.71 -25.13 -4.23
CA ILE A 504 -27.38 -23.85 -3.63
C ILE A 504 -26.88 -22.85 -4.69
N LEU A 505 -26.28 -23.30 -5.79
CA LEU A 505 -25.97 -22.43 -6.94
C LEU A 505 -27.25 -21.93 -7.64
N SER A 506 -28.27 -22.79 -7.75
CA SER A 506 -29.60 -22.39 -8.22
C SER A 506 -30.33 -21.46 -7.24
N GLY A 507 -30.00 -21.52 -5.95
CA GLY A 507 -30.53 -20.63 -4.91
C GLY A 507 -29.81 -19.28 -4.80
N LEU A 508 -28.48 -19.25 -4.97
CA LEU A 508 -27.61 -18.07 -4.89
C LEU A 508 -27.56 -17.29 -6.22
N PHE A 509 -27.73 -17.97 -7.36
CA PHE A 509 -27.69 -17.39 -8.70
C PHE A 509 -28.86 -17.84 -9.60
N PRO A 510 -30.13 -17.72 -9.18
CA PRO A 510 -31.30 -18.20 -9.94
C PRO A 510 -31.47 -17.57 -11.35
N GLN A 511 -30.73 -16.50 -11.63
CA GLN A 511 -30.73 -15.74 -12.88
C GLN A 511 -29.93 -16.36 -14.05
N LEU A 512 -29.06 -17.35 -13.77
CA LEU A 512 -28.32 -18.05 -14.81
C LEU A 512 -29.23 -19.12 -15.43
N SER A 513 -29.10 -19.35 -16.74
CA SER A 513 -29.77 -20.49 -17.36
C SER A 513 -29.22 -21.81 -16.79
N THR A 514 -29.99 -22.88 -16.82
CA THR A 514 -29.54 -24.21 -16.37
C THR A 514 -28.20 -24.61 -17.04
N ASN A 515 -28.03 -24.23 -18.30
CA ASN A 515 -26.81 -24.46 -19.08
C ASN A 515 -25.61 -23.59 -18.60
N GLU A 516 -25.86 -22.42 -18.00
CA GLU A 516 -24.82 -21.59 -17.39
C GLU A 516 -24.47 -22.05 -15.96
N HIS A 517 -25.44 -22.58 -15.21
CA HIS A 517 -25.17 -23.28 -13.95
C HIS A 517 -24.32 -24.52 -14.19
N GLU A 518 -24.70 -25.33 -15.18
CA GLU A 518 -23.92 -26.48 -15.63
C GLU A 518 -22.51 -26.05 -16.04
N LYS A 519 -22.35 -24.99 -16.85
CA LYS A 519 -21.00 -24.50 -17.23
C LYS A 519 -20.13 -24.06 -16.06
N ILE A 520 -20.72 -23.44 -15.03
CA ILE A 520 -19.96 -23.01 -13.84
C ILE A 520 -19.61 -24.22 -12.97
N ALA A 521 -20.53 -25.17 -12.83
CA ALA A 521 -20.28 -26.45 -12.18
C ALA A 521 -19.16 -27.22 -12.91
N ASP A 522 -19.23 -27.32 -14.24
CA ASP A 522 -18.24 -27.94 -15.12
C ASP A 522 -16.88 -27.24 -15.03
N GLN A 523 -16.84 -25.91 -15.00
CA GLN A 523 -15.59 -25.15 -14.87
C GLN A 523 -14.97 -25.28 -13.48
N LYS A 524 -15.79 -25.29 -12.42
CA LYS A 524 -15.37 -25.60 -11.05
C LYS A 524 -14.78 -27.00 -11.00
N GLU A 525 -15.44 -27.97 -11.60
CA GLU A 525 -15.02 -29.37 -11.61
C GLU A 525 -13.76 -29.57 -12.44
N LYS A 526 -13.66 -28.95 -13.62
CA LYS A 526 -12.45 -28.98 -14.45
C LYS A 526 -11.25 -28.41 -13.71
N LEU A 527 -11.41 -27.27 -13.05
CA LEU A 527 -10.34 -26.65 -12.28
C LEU A 527 -9.96 -27.48 -11.04
N PHE A 528 -10.94 -28.05 -10.35
CA PHE A 528 -10.70 -28.99 -9.26
C PHE A 528 -9.89 -30.19 -9.75
N ARG A 529 -10.26 -30.79 -10.89
CA ARG A 529 -9.55 -31.91 -11.50
C ARG A 529 -8.10 -31.53 -11.87
N GLU A 530 -7.88 -30.35 -12.45
CA GLU A 530 -6.53 -29.85 -12.79
C GLU A 530 -5.65 -29.63 -11.55
N LEU A 531 -6.19 -29.04 -10.47
CA LEU A 531 -5.45 -28.77 -9.24
C LEU A 531 -5.17 -30.05 -8.45
N ALA A 532 -6.16 -30.94 -8.34
CA ALA A 532 -6.03 -32.18 -7.60
C ALA A 532 -4.93 -33.09 -8.18
N LEU A 533 -4.72 -33.11 -9.51
CA LEU A 533 -3.63 -33.87 -10.13
C LEU A 533 -2.23 -33.47 -9.64
N THR A 534 -2.05 -32.24 -9.15
CA THR A 534 -0.74 -31.73 -8.73
C THR A 534 -0.62 -31.47 -7.24
N LYS A 535 -1.74 -31.25 -6.54
CA LYS A 535 -1.76 -30.85 -5.13
C LYS A 535 -2.44 -31.83 -4.19
N LEU A 536 -3.23 -32.80 -4.69
CA LEU A 536 -3.89 -33.78 -3.83
C LEU A 536 -2.86 -34.82 -3.40
N HIS A 537 -2.58 -34.84 -2.10
CA HIS A 537 -1.71 -35.82 -1.47
C HIS A 537 -2.42 -36.44 -0.26
N PRO A 538 -2.12 -37.70 0.09
CA PRO A 538 -2.64 -38.31 1.31
C PRO A 538 -2.30 -37.45 2.54
N THR A 539 -3.27 -37.27 3.44
CA THR A 539 -3.00 -36.68 4.76
C THR A 539 -1.88 -37.45 5.47
N ASN A 540 -0.99 -36.73 6.13
CA ASN A 540 0.14 -37.34 6.85
C ASN A 540 -0.34 -38.48 7.77
N GLY A 541 0.31 -39.63 7.68
CA GLY A 541 -0.02 -40.83 8.46
C GLY A 541 -1.13 -41.72 7.86
N LEU A 542 -1.85 -41.27 6.82
CA LEU A 542 -2.94 -42.06 6.23
C LEU A 542 -2.43 -43.39 5.66
N SER A 543 -1.27 -43.36 4.98
CA SER A 543 -0.70 -44.55 4.35
C SER A 543 -0.39 -45.67 5.36
N GLU A 544 0.04 -45.32 6.56
CA GLU A 544 0.34 -46.23 7.66
C GLU A 544 -0.93 -46.87 8.22
N ILE A 545 -1.98 -46.07 8.42
CA ILE A 545 -3.31 -46.53 8.83
C ILE A 545 -3.87 -47.53 7.81
N LEU A 546 -3.79 -47.19 6.52
CA LEU A 546 -4.28 -48.05 5.43
C LEU A 546 -3.53 -49.40 5.37
N LYS A 547 -2.19 -49.39 5.49
CA LYS A 547 -1.38 -50.62 5.57
C LYS A 547 -1.72 -51.47 6.80
N TYR A 548 -2.00 -50.84 7.93
CA TYR A 548 -2.41 -51.54 9.14
C TYR A 548 -3.75 -52.26 8.93
N ILE A 549 -4.73 -51.58 8.33
CA ILE A 549 -6.04 -52.17 8.02
C ILE A 549 -5.87 -53.33 7.03
N GLU A 550 -5.07 -53.16 5.98
CA GLU A 550 -4.78 -54.19 4.98
C GLU A 550 -4.19 -55.46 5.60
N LYS A 551 -3.23 -55.33 6.52
CA LYS A 551 -2.65 -56.45 7.27
C LYS A 551 -3.66 -57.20 8.15
N ASN A 552 -4.74 -56.53 8.56
CA ASN A 552 -5.73 -57.03 9.51
C ASN A 552 -7.14 -57.19 8.90
N ARG A 553 -7.25 -57.33 7.57
CA ARG A 553 -8.54 -57.44 6.85
C ARG A 553 -9.45 -58.59 7.27
N THR A 554 -8.90 -59.62 7.90
CA THR A 554 -9.69 -60.73 8.47
C THR A 554 -10.52 -60.29 9.68
N GLN A 555 -10.16 -59.17 10.33
CA GLN A 555 -10.80 -58.66 11.55
C GLN A 555 -11.35 -57.24 11.39
N LEU A 556 -10.83 -56.45 10.43
CA LEU A 556 -11.23 -55.07 10.20
C LEU A 556 -11.83 -54.89 8.81
N LYS A 557 -12.95 -54.15 8.78
CA LYS A 557 -13.56 -53.65 7.55
C LYS A 557 -13.33 -52.14 7.44
N ILE A 558 -13.31 -51.61 6.24
CA ILE A 558 -13.16 -50.17 5.99
C ILE A 558 -14.30 -49.64 5.14
N GLY A 559 -14.91 -48.57 5.62
CA GLY A 559 -15.96 -47.83 4.91
C GLY A 559 -15.51 -46.41 4.59
N LEU A 560 -16.00 -45.87 3.48
CA LEU A 560 -15.90 -44.45 3.13
C LEU A 560 -17.29 -43.82 3.18
N ALA A 561 -17.41 -42.68 3.87
CA ALA A 561 -18.63 -41.88 3.91
C ALA A 561 -18.29 -40.45 3.51
N THR A 562 -18.90 -39.91 2.46
CA THR A 562 -18.60 -38.55 1.99
C THR A 562 -19.85 -37.78 1.56
N ASN A 563 -19.83 -36.46 1.79
CA ASN A 563 -20.81 -35.54 1.21
C ASN A 563 -20.49 -35.20 -0.26
N ALA A 564 -19.33 -35.62 -0.77
CA ALA A 564 -18.94 -35.38 -2.15
C ALA A 564 -19.81 -36.20 -3.14
N PRO A 565 -20.07 -35.68 -4.35
CA PRO A 565 -20.67 -36.44 -5.45
C PRO A 565 -19.84 -37.69 -5.80
N ARG A 566 -20.49 -38.72 -6.37
CA ARG A 566 -19.83 -39.99 -6.74
C ARG A 566 -18.62 -39.78 -7.63
N GLU A 567 -18.74 -38.95 -8.67
CA GLU A 567 -17.66 -38.71 -9.63
C GLU A 567 -16.43 -38.06 -8.99
N VAL A 568 -16.64 -37.14 -8.04
CA VAL A 568 -15.56 -36.47 -7.31
C VAL A 568 -14.85 -37.46 -6.40
N ALA A 569 -15.60 -38.26 -5.64
CA ALA A 569 -15.04 -39.30 -4.79
C ALA A 569 -14.19 -40.29 -5.61
N ASP A 570 -14.68 -40.73 -6.78
CA ASP A 570 -13.97 -41.69 -7.64
C ASP A 570 -12.69 -41.10 -8.20
N PHE A 571 -12.74 -39.83 -8.58
CA PHE A 571 -11.59 -39.11 -9.08
C PHE A 571 -10.50 -38.93 -8.02
N GLU A 572 -10.86 -38.54 -6.80
CA GLU A 572 -9.91 -38.41 -5.68
C GLU A 572 -9.28 -39.75 -5.31
N LEU A 573 -10.10 -40.81 -5.22
CA LEU A 573 -9.62 -42.17 -4.94
C LEU A 573 -8.64 -42.67 -6.00
N ASN A 574 -8.89 -42.38 -7.28
CA ASN A 574 -7.98 -42.72 -8.36
C ASN A 574 -6.62 -42.00 -8.26
N ILE A 575 -6.61 -40.70 -7.93
CA ILE A 575 -5.36 -39.94 -7.72
C ILE A 575 -4.57 -40.50 -6.53
N LEU A 576 -5.27 -40.82 -5.45
CA LEU A 576 -4.67 -41.41 -4.25
C LEU A 576 -4.29 -42.89 -4.43
N LYS A 577 -4.60 -43.49 -5.59
CA LYS A 577 -4.38 -44.91 -5.92
C LYS A 577 -5.07 -45.86 -4.93
N LEU A 578 -6.25 -45.49 -4.46
CA LEU A 578 -7.10 -46.27 -3.57
C LEU A 578 -8.26 -46.85 -4.40
N ASP A 579 -8.05 -48.01 -5.00
CA ASP A 579 -9.05 -48.64 -5.87
C ASP A 579 -10.33 -48.97 -5.08
N GLN A 580 -11.43 -48.36 -5.52
CA GLN A 580 -12.75 -48.47 -4.92
C GLN A 580 -13.34 -49.89 -4.89
N HIS A 581 -12.93 -50.77 -5.80
CA HIS A 581 -13.46 -52.13 -5.94
C HIS A 581 -12.66 -53.16 -5.12
N THR A 582 -11.42 -52.83 -4.77
CA THR A 582 -10.56 -53.74 -4.01
C THR A 582 -10.25 -53.26 -2.60
N PHE A 583 -10.40 -51.96 -2.33
CA PHE A 583 -9.94 -51.37 -1.07
C PHE A 583 -11.06 -51.09 -0.06
N PHE A 584 -12.23 -50.61 -0.47
CA PHE A 584 -13.31 -50.30 0.47
C PHE A 584 -14.36 -51.41 0.50
N ASP A 585 -14.77 -51.81 1.71
CA ASP A 585 -15.85 -52.78 1.91
C ASP A 585 -17.22 -52.12 1.73
N ALA A 586 -17.31 -50.81 1.94
CA ALA A 586 -18.46 -49.97 1.61
C ALA A 586 -18.02 -48.55 1.25
N ILE A 587 -18.60 -47.98 0.20
CA ILE A 587 -18.46 -46.56 -0.13
C ILE A 587 -19.87 -45.98 -0.21
N ILE A 588 -20.14 -44.95 0.60
CA ILE A 588 -21.41 -44.25 0.65
C ILE A 588 -21.18 -42.78 0.35
N VAL A 589 -21.88 -42.28 -0.66
CA VAL A 589 -21.93 -40.85 -0.99
C VAL A 589 -23.30 -40.29 -0.61
N ALA A 590 -23.36 -39.06 -0.10
CA ALA A 590 -24.61 -38.45 0.38
C ALA A 590 -25.71 -38.34 -0.70
N GLU A 591 -25.31 -38.26 -1.97
CA GLU A 591 -26.22 -38.23 -3.12
C GLU A 591 -27.15 -39.46 -3.20
N GLU A 592 -26.72 -40.62 -2.68
CA GLU A 592 -27.53 -41.85 -2.67
C GLU A 592 -28.72 -41.80 -1.69
N PHE A 593 -28.76 -40.85 -0.74
CA PHE A 593 -29.69 -40.85 0.39
C PHE A 593 -30.52 -39.56 0.54
N GLY A 594 -30.17 -38.49 -0.17
CA GLY A 594 -30.91 -37.22 -0.13
C GLY A 594 -30.68 -36.38 1.15
N SER A 595 -30.02 -36.93 2.17
CA SER A 595 -29.48 -36.18 3.32
C SER A 595 -28.00 -36.50 3.55
N GLY A 596 -27.20 -35.45 3.75
CA GLY A 596 -25.77 -35.54 4.05
C GLY A 596 -25.45 -35.17 5.50
N LYS A 597 -24.18 -35.27 5.89
CA LYS A 597 -23.70 -34.82 7.21
C LYS A 597 -24.13 -33.34 7.40
N PRO A 598 -24.75 -32.94 8.53
CA PRO A 598 -24.68 -33.55 9.86
C PRO A 598 -25.70 -34.65 10.18
N ASP A 599 -26.58 -35.04 9.26
CA ASP A 599 -27.50 -36.16 9.46
C ASP A 599 -26.71 -37.47 9.69
N PRO A 600 -27.01 -38.30 10.72
CA PRO A 600 -26.31 -39.56 10.99
C PRO A 600 -26.56 -40.66 9.95
N ALA A 601 -27.55 -40.51 9.05
CA ALA A 601 -27.99 -41.55 8.12
C ALA A 601 -26.84 -42.14 7.28
N ILE A 602 -25.89 -41.30 6.83
CA ILE A 602 -24.78 -41.77 5.99
C ILE A 602 -23.88 -42.77 6.74
N TYR A 603 -23.58 -42.52 8.01
CA TYR A 603 -22.76 -43.43 8.83
C TYR A 603 -23.53 -44.68 9.23
N LEU A 604 -24.83 -44.55 9.54
CA LEU A 604 -25.68 -45.71 9.84
C LEU A 604 -25.76 -46.67 8.66
N GLU A 605 -25.83 -46.12 7.44
CA GLU A 605 -25.86 -46.94 6.23
C GLU A 605 -24.50 -47.60 5.94
N VAL A 606 -23.37 -46.90 6.16
CA VAL A 606 -22.04 -47.54 6.11
C VAL A 606 -22.01 -48.73 7.06
N CYS A 607 -22.39 -48.54 8.33
CA CYS A 607 -22.40 -49.59 9.33
C CYS A 607 -23.25 -50.79 8.88
N LYS A 608 -24.45 -50.52 8.32
CA LYS A 608 -25.34 -51.54 7.79
C LYS A 608 -24.73 -52.32 6.61
N ARG A 609 -24.12 -51.64 5.63
CA ARG A 609 -23.43 -52.31 4.51
C ARG A 609 -22.23 -53.13 4.98
N LEU A 610 -21.51 -52.64 5.99
CA LEU A 610 -20.43 -53.37 6.65
C LEU A 610 -20.93 -54.51 7.57
N GLN A 611 -22.23 -54.59 7.87
CA GLN A 611 -22.83 -55.51 8.83
C GLN A 611 -22.23 -55.37 10.23
N LEU A 612 -21.95 -54.14 10.65
CA LEU A 612 -21.39 -53.80 11.96
C LEU A 612 -22.38 -52.91 12.73
N LYS A 613 -22.32 -52.97 14.06
CA LYS A 613 -23.05 -52.02 14.91
C LYS A 613 -22.29 -50.69 14.97
N PRO A 614 -22.97 -49.53 15.05
CA PRO A 614 -22.30 -48.24 15.08
C PRO A 614 -21.29 -48.09 16.23
N GLU A 615 -21.57 -48.67 17.39
CA GLU A 615 -20.67 -48.59 18.56
C GLU A 615 -19.36 -49.37 18.32
N SER A 616 -19.38 -50.33 17.39
CA SER A 616 -18.21 -51.11 16.95
C SER A 616 -17.42 -50.42 15.83
N CYS A 617 -17.79 -49.19 15.44
CA CYS A 617 -17.15 -48.45 14.35
C CYS A 617 -16.34 -47.24 14.87
N LEU A 618 -15.16 -47.05 14.27
CA LEU A 618 -14.30 -45.88 14.45
C LEU A 618 -14.42 -44.99 13.21
N VAL A 619 -14.72 -43.71 13.40
CA VAL A 619 -14.82 -42.72 12.34
C VAL A 619 -13.68 -41.71 12.47
N PHE A 620 -13.06 -41.33 11.35
CA PHE A 620 -12.11 -40.22 11.28
C PHE A 620 -12.77 -39.07 10.50
N GLU A 621 -12.84 -37.90 11.11
CA GLU A 621 -13.50 -36.72 10.54
C GLU A 621 -12.77 -35.45 10.90
N ASP A 622 -12.74 -34.48 10.00
CA ASP A 622 -12.06 -33.20 10.18
C ASP A 622 -13.03 -32.00 10.18
N SER A 623 -14.31 -32.24 9.87
CA SER A 623 -15.35 -31.22 9.77
C SER A 623 -16.32 -31.22 10.95
N PRO A 624 -16.83 -30.06 11.41
CA PRO A 624 -17.83 -30.01 12.49
C PRO A 624 -19.12 -30.78 12.15
N SER A 625 -19.61 -30.67 10.92
CA SER A 625 -20.81 -31.39 10.46
C SER A 625 -20.58 -32.90 10.42
N GLY A 626 -19.40 -33.35 9.99
CA GLY A 626 -19.02 -34.76 9.97
C GLY A 626 -18.89 -35.36 11.36
N VAL A 627 -18.23 -34.66 12.28
CA VAL A 627 -18.14 -35.08 13.69
C VAL A 627 -19.52 -35.16 14.34
N THR A 628 -20.39 -34.18 14.10
CA THR A 628 -21.77 -34.21 14.60
C THR A 628 -22.55 -35.40 14.05
N SER A 629 -22.45 -35.69 12.74
CA SER A 629 -23.09 -36.86 12.12
C SER A 629 -22.59 -38.18 12.71
N ALA A 630 -21.28 -38.34 12.86
CA ALA A 630 -20.67 -39.55 13.41
C ALA A 630 -21.07 -39.79 14.87
N SER A 631 -21.07 -38.72 15.68
CA SER A 631 -21.49 -38.74 17.08
C SER A 631 -22.98 -39.09 17.20
N GLN A 632 -23.85 -38.48 16.40
CA GLN A 632 -25.28 -38.78 16.38
C GLN A 632 -25.58 -40.21 15.90
N ALA A 633 -24.72 -40.77 15.03
CA ALA A 633 -24.79 -42.17 14.63
C ALA A 633 -24.31 -43.14 15.72
N GLN A 634 -23.88 -42.66 16.89
CA GLN A 634 -23.34 -43.43 18.02
C GLN A 634 -22.03 -44.16 17.72
N THR A 635 -21.27 -43.68 16.73
CA THR A 635 -19.92 -44.16 16.45
C THR A 635 -18.89 -43.41 17.30
N LYS A 636 -17.70 -43.99 17.53
CA LYS A 636 -16.59 -43.24 18.10
C LYS A 636 -15.90 -42.43 17.01
N CYS A 637 -15.91 -41.11 17.13
CA CYS A 637 -15.31 -40.20 16.16
C CYS A 637 -13.97 -39.64 16.66
N ILE A 638 -12.88 -39.86 15.92
CA ILE A 638 -11.61 -39.17 16.07
C ILE A 638 -11.63 -37.93 15.17
N GLY A 639 -11.56 -36.75 15.79
CA GLY A 639 -11.48 -35.47 15.11
C GLY A 639 -10.05 -35.16 14.64
N LEU A 640 -9.84 -35.01 13.34
CA LEU A 640 -8.57 -34.59 12.76
C LEU A 640 -8.49 -33.05 12.72
N LEU A 641 -7.42 -32.47 13.26
CA LEU A 641 -7.22 -31.01 13.29
C LEU A 641 -6.63 -30.46 11.97
N THR A 642 -6.85 -31.17 10.86
CA THR A 642 -6.34 -30.81 9.53
C THR A 642 -7.08 -29.64 8.91
N SER A 643 -8.34 -29.44 9.25
CA SER A 643 -9.20 -28.37 8.71
C SER A 643 -10.03 -27.63 9.77
N SER A 644 -10.00 -28.06 11.03
CA SER A 644 -10.80 -27.47 12.12
C SER A 644 -10.05 -27.38 13.44
N GLU A 645 -10.40 -26.38 14.25
CA GLU A 645 -9.85 -26.17 15.59
C GLU A 645 -10.38 -27.20 16.59
N LYS A 646 -9.53 -27.59 17.55
CA LYS A 646 -9.83 -28.59 18.59
C LYS A 646 -11.13 -28.31 19.34
N GLU A 647 -11.33 -27.06 19.73
CA GLU A 647 -12.48 -26.64 20.53
C GLU A 647 -13.81 -26.83 19.79
N LYS A 648 -13.81 -26.64 18.46
CA LYS A 648 -15.00 -26.83 17.62
C LYS A 648 -15.35 -28.31 17.50
N LEU A 649 -14.37 -29.17 17.22
CA LEU A 649 -14.62 -30.61 17.06
C LEU A 649 -15.05 -31.28 18.37
N VAL A 650 -14.47 -30.88 19.50
CA VAL A 650 -14.88 -31.39 20.83
C VAL A 650 -16.34 -31.01 21.12
N LYS A 651 -16.75 -29.76 20.83
CA LYS A 651 -18.16 -29.33 20.98
C LYS A 651 -19.13 -30.12 20.10
N CYS A 652 -18.68 -30.56 18.93
CA CYS A 652 -19.48 -31.35 17.99
C CYS A 652 -19.58 -32.84 18.36
N GLY A 653 -18.87 -33.30 19.40
CA GLY A 653 -18.95 -34.67 19.90
C GLY A 653 -17.78 -35.58 19.48
N ALA A 654 -16.62 -35.03 19.12
CA ALA A 654 -15.42 -35.83 18.91
C ALA A 654 -15.01 -36.55 20.20
N TYR A 655 -14.79 -37.86 20.12
CA TYR A 655 -14.35 -38.68 21.25
C TYR A 655 -12.88 -38.42 21.59
N LEU A 656 -12.03 -38.22 20.57
CA LEU A 656 -10.64 -37.78 20.69
C LEU A 656 -10.35 -36.78 19.57
N THR A 657 -9.38 -35.90 19.77
CA THR A 657 -8.85 -35.04 18.69
C THR A 657 -7.36 -35.26 18.55
N VAL A 658 -6.88 -35.34 17.31
CA VAL A 658 -5.49 -35.57 16.94
C VAL A 658 -5.10 -34.63 15.81
N LYS A 659 -3.83 -34.26 15.70
CA LYS A 659 -3.37 -33.34 14.66
C LYS A 659 -3.64 -33.86 13.25
N ASP A 660 -3.25 -35.11 13.00
CA ASP A 660 -3.47 -35.87 11.76
C ASP A 660 -3.34 -37.38 12.09
N PHE A 661 -3.25 -38.25 11.07
CA PHE A 661 -3.17 -39.70 11.30
C PHE A 661 -1.85 -40.16 11.95
N THR A 662 -0.81 -39.33 11.99
CA THR A 662 0.48 -39.71 12.61
C THR A 662 0.41 -39.88 14.12
N GLU A 663 -0.58 -39.27 14.77
CA GLU A 663 -0.81 -39.35 16.21
C GLU A 663 -1.77 -40.48 16.61
N VAL A 664 -2.27 -41.25 15.64
CA VAL A 664 -3.26 -42.31 15.88
C VAL A 664 -2.57 -43.65 16.14
N ASN A 665 -2.75 -44.20 17.34
CA ASN A 665 -2.35 -45.57 17.66
C ASN A 665 -3.57 -46.51 17.60
N LEU A 666 -3.72 -47.22 16.47
CA LEU A 666 -4.87 -48.11 16.25
C LEU A 666 -4.93 -49.28 17.25
N ASP A 667 -3.80 -49.86 17.65
CA ASP A 667 -3.77 -50.96 18.62
C ASP A 667 -4.35 -50.54 19.99
N GLN A 668 -4.16 -49.28 20.36
CA GLN A 668 -4.70 -48.72 21.60
C GLN A 668 -6.18 -48.37 21.45
N VAL A 669 -6.54 -47.65 20.38
CA VAL A 669 -7.91 -47.18 20.17
C VAL A 669 -8.88 -48.35 19.97
N LEU A 670 -8.49 -49.36 19.20
CA LEU A 670 -9.35 -50.51 18.90
C LEU A 670 -9.67 -51.36 20.15
N LYS A 671 -8.82 -51.35 21.20
CA LYS A 671 -9.12 -52.03 22.48
C LYS A 671 -10.30 -51.41 23.21
N GLU A 672 -10.59 -50.15 22.95
CA GLU A 672 -11.70 -49.42 23.57
C GLU A 672 -12.99 -49.51 22.75
N ILE A 673 -12.97 -50.18 21.60
CA ILE A 673 -14.12 -50.36 20.73
C ILE A 673 -14.71 -51.76 20.95
N PRO A 674 -16.02 -51.87 21.25
CA PRO A 674 -16.70 -53.17 21.36
C PRO A 674 -16.53 -54.01 20.08
N THR A 675 -16.08 -55.25 20.21
CA THR A 675 -16.07 -56.22 19.11
C THR A 675 -17.50 -56.52 18.65
N ALA A 676 -17.71 -56.50 17.32
CA ALA A 676 -19.02 -56.62 16.68
C ALA A 676 -19.63 -58.02 16.79
#